data_AF-A0A6A3K840-F1
#
_entry.id   AF-A0A6A3K840-F1
#
_cell.length_a   1.000
_cell.length_b   1.000
_cell.length_c   1.000
_cell.angle_alpha   90.00
_cell.angle_beta   90.00
_cell.angle_gamma   90.00
#
_symmetry.space_group_name_H-M   'P 1'
#
loop_
_entity.id
_entity.type
_entity.pdbx_description
1 polymer ?
#
loop_
_entity_poly.entity_id
_entity_poly.type
_entity_poly.pdbx_seq_one_letter_code
_entity_poly.pdbx_strand_id
1 'polypeptide(L)'
;MQYRKYQTFAAAVALAFAPYRALAACSSWSSLYQEKLDGVCVCNETQCGSVSNAYLNLTKGQVGVYMTSQDGARLEYTEEKIDGRPVSSPTFSIDISTQYQSIIGFGGAFTDSAAINVNKLSPKLQKILLDQYFSEKGLQYNLGRVSIGSNDFSTSIYSYNDVEGDLAMENFSIDVDKPPNSHKIELIQRVLNMTSRDIKLFASSWAPPAWMTEENSTINCHLKGEPGDENWKALALYYSKFFDAYKEEGIDFWAMTVQNEPEKPLLAFAKWQTLRITPEEERDFIKFDLGPIMAKNHPDLKIIANDDQKPSILSRLEPLEDPDSLQYISGVAVHWYRNVDFVLWMGGHFDDLVEFHDSYPDLFILPTEACEGYMPNPLGTGKGPSLRDADKSWTRGENYGRDIIGDLNSYAAGWTDWNMVLNTNGGPNWSKNFVDSPILVDAKNGAEFYKQPMFYFMGHFSKFVPAGSRRIKLSLSEDKDNDLKSCAFVTPENQVVIQFLNLEGSDEVVSVEQPDSNTFTVTVPAHAMIRRWTIAIDVSSTAGAAMARLETKPLLPLGNDHSLHCGESYARRLLSIPREVIPLSLFAFGGPPAHLALAHDRFVYKQKWLTDERFLEVLSIASAIPGPSSTMTIAAMGLFRAGLLGGLLALFFWVLPGWVALTIAGFGAKSYLQDGFPMWLTGLAPAAVSIVVIAAIRLWKKACEDDTAKNFVASVSACVILATQGMSSLIFPGVMAAGGLTILLSTKCGYSQPPLFNDRAISSHLERQIGIHPFAGVLIVLSWLVILVLLEVYHPQDGGEHSLVSMFYTFYWIGSIIFGGGQVMLPMLLNDIVMAGWVSKEQFLIGLALVQSLPGPLFNISAYLGALIYGIPGAIVASTGLFGPGIVLFFGLLPLWERVRSNKSLKIFLSGVNASSTGLIVASFFLLWDKAVHSNANAAVGLATALMVGVFHVPTSIAIIVGAIMGFLLSSEVFGLGQRDFCG
;
A
#
# COMPACT_ATOMS: atom_id res chain seq x y z
N MET A 1 57.48 -4.70 28.46
CA MET A 1 57.57 -6.01 27.76
C MET A 1 57.13 -7.18 28.66
N GLN A 2 56.07 -7.01 29.49
CA GLN A 2 55.66 -8.02 30.47
C GLN A 2 54.12 -8.07 30.68
N TYR A 3 53.35 -7.62 29.68
CA TYR A 3 51.87 -7.64 29.69
C TYR A 3 51.24 -8.45 28.55
N ARG A 4 52.06 -9.00 27.62
CA ARG A 4 51.60 -9.75 26.44
C ARG A 4 51.64 -11.28 26.57
N LYS A 5 52.06 -11.82 27.73
CA LYS A 5 52.25 -13.27 27.96
C LYS A 5 51.16 -13.95 28.78
N TYR A 6 50.23 -13.21 29.41
CA TYR A 6 49.16 -13.81 30.22
C TYR A 6 47.85 -14.07 29.46
N GLN A 7 47.64 -13.46 28.28
CA GLN A 7 46.47 -13.75 27.44
C GLN A 7 46.63 -14.99 26.55
N THR A 8 47.86 -15.44 26.29
CA THR A 8 48.12 -16.60 25.42
C THR A 8 48.03 -17.94 26.14
N PHE A 9 48.07 -17.97 27.48
CA PHE A 9 48.01 -19.21 28.26
C PHE A 9 46.59 -19.59 28.71
N ALA A 10 45.69 -18.62 28.86
CA ALA A 10 44.28 -18.87 29.17
C ALA A 10 43.49 -19.41 27.97
N ALA A 11 43.90 -19.09 26.74
CA ALA A 11 43.28 -19.60 25.51
C ALA A 11 43.60 -21.08 25.23
N ALA A 12 44.73 -21.59 25.75
CA ALA A 12 45.18 -22.96 25.47
C ALA A 12 44.54 -24.03 26.39
N VAL A 13 44.05 -23.65 27.57
CA VAL A 13 43.45 -24.59 28.54
C VAL A 13 41.92 -24.73 28.36
N ALA A 14 41.27 -23.76 27.73
CA ALA A 14 39.84 -23.83 27.39
C ALA A 14 39.52 -24.78 26.20
N LEU A 15 40.54 -25.23 25.46
CA LEU A 15 40.40 -26.13 24.30
C LEU A 15 40.33 -27.63 24.69
N ALA A 16 40.50 -27.98 25.96
CA ALA A 16 40.59 -29.38 26.40
C ALA A 16 39.28 -29.98 26.99
N PHE A 17 38.20 -29.18 27.13
CA PHE A 17 36.92 -29.64 27.69
C PHE A 17 35.68 -29.09 26.94
N ALA A 18 35.76 -28.98 25.61
CA ALA A 18 34.56 -28.74 24.81
C ALA A 18 33.91 -30.10 24.46
N PRO A 19 32.68 -30.41 24.91
CA PRO A 19 31.95 -31.55 24.37
C PRO A 19 31.71 -31.28 22.88
N TYR A 20 31.92 -32.31 22.06
CA TYR A 20 31.80 -32.33 20.60
C TYR A 20 30.73 -31.36 20.04
N ARG A 21 31.10 -30.13 19.68
CA ARG A 21 30.30 -29.24 18.81
C ARG A 21 30.41 -29.76 17.38
N ALA A 22 29.57 -30.71 17.02
CA ALA A 22 29.57 -31.32 15.70
C ALA A 22 28.94 -30.37 14.64
N LEU A 23 29.79 -29.85 13.75
CA LEU A 23 29.55 -29.50 12.34
C LEU A 23 28.28 -28.68 11.98
N ALA A 24 28.32 -27.36 12.23
CA ALA A 24 27.36 -26.40 11.66
C ALA A 24 27.99 -25.03 11.36
N ALA A 25 29.23 -24.97 10.88
CA ALA A 25 29.86 -23.68 10.57
C ALA A 25 29.38 -23.17 9.19
N CYS A 26 28.38 -22.29 9.22
CA CYS A 26 28.11 -21.36 8.11
C CYS A 26 29.39 -20.58 7.77
N SER A 27 29.88 -20.69 6.53
CA SER A 27 30.94 -19.82 6.03
C SER A 27 30.31 -18.61 5.36
N SER A 28 30.79 -17.42 5.71
CA SER A 28 30.47 -16.18 4.99
C SER A 28 31.44 -15.88 3.85
N TRP A 29 32.52 -16.65 3.67
CA TRP A 29 33.51 -16.39 2.62
C TRP A 29 33.00 -16.83 1.25
N SER A 30 32.91 -15.88 0.30
CA SER A 30 32.64 -16.18 -1.11
C SER A 30 33.93 -16.16 -1.91
N SER A 31 34.21 -17.27 -2.61
CA SER A 31 35.37 -17.33 -3.52
C SER A 31 35.15 -16.50 -4.78
N LEU A 32 33.89 -16.30 -5.18
CA LEU A 32 33.52 -15.50 -6.34
C LEU A 32 33.78 -14.00 -6.10
N TYR A 33 33.34 -13.48 -4.96
CA TYR A 33 33.50 -12.06 -4.64
C TYR A 33 34.81 -11.74 -3.91
N GLN A 34 35.53 -12.76 -3.45
CA GLN A 34 36.78 -12.62 -2.69
C GLN A 34 36.61 -11.79 -1.41
N GLU A 35 35.44 -11.89 -0.79
CA GLU A 35 35.07 -11.16 0.42
C GLU A 35 34.23 -12.02 1.36
N LYS A 36 34.11 -11.58 2.62
CA LYS A 36 33.12 -12.13 3.54
C LYS A 36 31.80 -11.41 3.31
N LEU A 37 30.77 -12.19 3.01
CA LEU A 37 29.39 -11.74 2.90
C LEU A 37 28.74 -11.89 4.28
N ASP A 38 28.82 -10.86 5.10
CA ASP A 38 28.28 -10.88 6.45
C ASP A 38 26.75 -11.11 6.43
N GLY A 39 26.24 -11.87 7.38
CA GLY A 39 24.80 -12.19 7.48
C GLY A 39 24.32 -13.37 6.63
N VAL A 40 25.03 -13.76 5.57
CA VAL A 40 24.64 -14.87 4.68
C VAL A 40 25.57 -16.08 4.79
N CYS A 41 25.07 -17.25 4.40
CA CYS A 41 25.87 -18.48 4.37
C CYS A 41 26.14 -18.93 2.94
N VAL A 42 27.42 -19.00 2.60
CA VAL A 42 27.90 -19.46 1.30
C VAL A 42 27.96 -20.98 1.28
N CYS A 43 27.39 -21.56 0.24
CA CYS A 43 27.44 -22.99 -0.05
C CYS A 43 28.14 -23.25 -1.39
N ASN A 44 29.02 -24.24 -1.39
CA ASN A 44 29.73 -24.75 -2.57
C ASN A 44 29.79 -26.29 -2.53
N GLU A 45 30.46 -26.92 -3.50
CA GLU A 45 30.54 -28.40 -3.60
C GLU A 45 31.21 -29.10 -2.40
N THR A 46 31.98 -28.37 -1.60
CA THR A 46 32.76 -28.91 -0.48
C THR A 46 32.20 -28.51 0.88
N GLN A 47 31.38 -27.44 0.93
CA GLN A 47 30.89 -26.85 2.16
C GLN A 47 29.45 -26.36 1.99
N CYS A 48 28.55 -26.87 2.81
CA CYS A 48 27.23 -26.28 3.04
C CYS A 48 26.68 -26.79 4.38
N GLY A 49 26.29 -25.89 5.28
CA GLY A 49 25.80 -26.28 6.61
C GLY A 49 24.40 -26.91 6.55
N SER A 50 24.17 -27.98 7.31
CA SER A 50 22.87 -28.66 7.45
C SER A 50 22.15 -28.28 8.75
N VAL A 51 20.85 -28.52 8.82
CA VAL A 51 20.04 -28.36 10.04
C VAL A 51 20.09 -29.65 10.87
N SER A 52 20.35 -29.52 12.17
CA SER A 52 20.43 -30.67 13.09
C SER A 52 19.05 -31.31 13.33
N ASN A 53 19.01 -32.65 13.40
CA ASN A 53 17.85 -33.43 13.82
C ASN A 53 17.93 -33.91 15.28
N ALA A 54 18.84 -33.36 16.08
CA ALA A 54 19.07 -33.80 17.47
C ALA A 54 17.82 -33.71 18.35
N TYR A 55 16.87 -32.82 18.02
CA TYR A 55 15.58 -32.73 18.70
C TYR A 55 14.78 -34.04 18.73
N LEU A 56 14.95 -34.92 17.74
CA LEU A 56 14.28 -36.23 17.71
C LEU A 56 14.74 -37.18 18.84
N ASN A 57 15.88 -36.90 19.49
CA ASN A 57 16.46 -37.73 20.54
C ASN A 57 16.23 -37.17 21.95
N LEU A 58 15.45 -36.11 22.11
CA LEU A 58 15.18 -35.53 23.43
C LEU A 58 14.42 -36.51 24.32
N THR A 59 14.75 -36.53 25.61
CA THR A 59 14.07 -37.36 26.63
C THR A 59 13.26 -36.48 27.60
N LYS A 60 12.38 -37.11 28.39
CA LYS A 60 11.54 -36.40 29.38
C LYS A 60 12.44 -35.63 30.35
N GLY A 61 12.22 -34.33 30.49
CA GLY A 61 13.07 -33.47 31.33
C GLY A 61 14.08 -32.61 30.55
N GLN A 62 14.23 -32.83 29.24
CA GLN A 62 15.09 -32.04 28.37
C GLN A 62 14.26 -31.16 27.44
N VAL A 63 14.86 -30.04 27.06
CA VAL A 63 14.28 -29.16 26.05
C VAL A 63 15.33 -28.80 25.01
N GLY A 64 15.02 -29.03 23.74
CA GLY A 64 15.85 -28.57 22.63
C GLY A 64 15.49 -27.15 22.21
N VAL A 65 16.51 -26.37 21.88
CA VAL A 65 16.40 -24.98 21.41
C VAL A 65 17.14 -24.85 20.09
N TYR A 66 16.50 -24.22 19.11
CA TYR A 66 17.13 -23.80 17.85
C TYR A 66 17.16 -22.29 17.81
N MET A 67 18.31 -21.71 17.48
CA MET A 67 18.49 -20.27 17.46
C MET A 67 19.05 -19.79 16.12
N THR A 68 18.50 -18.67 15.66
CA THR A 68 19.03 -17.86 14.55
C THR A 68 19.15 -16.42 15.06
N SER A 69 20.34 -15.83 15.00
CA SER A 69 20.63 -14.48 15.54
C SER A 69 21.48 -13.64 14.59
N GLN A 70 21.37 -12.32 14.67
CA GLN A 70 22.14 -11.40 13.83
C GLN A 70 23.66 -11.64 14.00
N ASP A 71 24.07 -11.98 15.22
CA ASP A 71 25.43 -12.33 15.63
C ASP A 71 26.01 -13.61 15.01
N GLY A 72 25.21 -14.35 14.24
CA GLY A 72 25.70 -15.44 13.39
C GLY A 72 25.17 -16.83 13.71
N ALA A 73 24.29 -17.00 14.70
CA ALA A 73 23.62 -18.28 14.92
C ALA A 73 22.69 -18.59 13.73
N ARG A 74 22.68 -19.84 13.25
CA ARG A 74 21.93 -20.25 12.06
C ARG A 74 21.29 -21.62 12.29
N LEU A 75 20.08 -21.61 12.86
CA LEU A 75 19.41 -22.82 13.39
C LEU A 75 20.37 -23.66 14.26
N GLU A 76 21.14 -22.99 15.11
CA GLU A 76 22.07 -23.61 16.04
C GLU A 76 21.29 -24.34 17.14
N TYR A 77 21.65 -25.59 17.43
CA TYR A 77 20.96 -26.43 18.40
C TYR A 77 21.66 -26.43 19.76
N THR A 78 20.89 -26.20 20.82
CA THR A 78 21.31 -26.37 22.22
C THR A 78 20.25 -27.15 23.02
N GLU A 79 20.64 -27.66 24.18
CA GLU A 79 19.75 -28.31 25.14
C GLU A 79 19.70 -27.50 26.44
N GLU A 80 18.48 -27.22 26.91
CA GLU A 80 18.20 -26.54 28.17
C GLU A 80 17.62 -27.52 29.19
N LYS A 81 17.91 -27.28 30.48
CA LYS A 81 17.35 -28.06 31.59
C LYS A 81 16.02 -27.45 32.06
N ILE A 82 15.14 -28.30 32.59
CA ILE A 82 13.88 -27.87 33.20
C ILE A 82 14.13 -27.40 34.63
N ASP A 83 13.52 -26.26 34.98
CA ASP A 83 13.52 -25.65 36.31
C ASP A 83 12.27 -26.07 37.09
N GLY A 84 12.42 -26.36 38.39
CA GLY A 84 11.30 -26.77 39.24
C GLY A 84 10.31 -25.64 39.60
N ARG A 85 10.64 -24.37 39.31
CA ARG A 85 9.82 -23.16 39.55
C ARG A 85 10.24 -22.03 38.58
N PRO A 86 9.33 -21.08 38.24
CA PRO A 86 9.68 -19.95 37.38
C PRO A 86 10.85 -19.16 37.97
N VAL A 87 11.83 -18.83 37.13
CA VAL A 87 13.07 -18.13 37.55
C VAL A 87 13.07 -16.66 37.08
N SER A 88 12.18 -16.27 36.16
CA SER A 88 12.02 -14.90 35.64
C SER A 88 10.56 -14.51 35.38
N SER A 89 10.28 -13.20 35.32
CA SER A 89 9.03 -12.63 34.78
C SER A 89 9.37 -11.85 33.50
N PRO A 90 8.55 -11.95 32.43
CA PRO A 90 7.22 -12.56 32.37
C PRO A 90 7.25 -14.09 32.13
N THR A 91 6.14 -14.78 32.44
CA THR A 91 5.95 -16.23 32.23
C THR A 91 4.91 -16.52 31.16
N PHE A 92 5.25 -17.34 30.16
CA PHE A 92 4.31 -17.87 29.17
C PHE A 92 3.75 -19.23 29.62
N SER A 93 2.44 -19.38 29.71
CA SER A 93 1.78 -20.66 30.05
C SER A 93 1.19 -21.31 28.80
N ILE A 94 1.51 -22.59 28.60
CA ILE A 94 1.05 -23.40 27.47
C ILE A 94 -0.31 -24.00 27.79
N ASP A 95 -1.31 -23.76 26.94
CA ASP A 95 -2.64 -24.36 27.05
C ASP A 95 -2.94 -25.23 25.81
N ILE A 96 -2.79 -26.55 25.98
CA ILE A 96 -3.07 -27.55 24.94
C ILE A 96 -4.59 -27.77 24.76
N SER A 97 -5.41 -27.43 25.76
CA SER A 97 -6.85 -27.65 25.70
C SER A 97 -7.55 -26.69 24.74
N THR A 98 -7.00 -25.49 24.56
CA THR A 98 -7.46 -24.52 23.56
C THR A 98 -6.67 -24.67 22.26
N GLN A 99 -7.28 -25.32 21.26
CA GLN A 99 -6.71 -25.52 19.92
C GLN A 99 -7.42 -24.65 18.88
N TYR A 100 -6.68 -24.24 17.86
CA TYR A 100 -7.15 -23.40 16.76
C TYR A 100 -7.04 -24.17 15.42
N GLN A 101 -6.56 -23.51 14.36
CA GLN A 101 -6.44 -24.08 13.03
C GLN A 101 -5.40 -25.20 12.92
N SER A 102 -5.62 -26.09 11.95
CA SER A 102 -4.65 -27.11 11.54
C SER A 102 -3.69 -26.54 10.50
N ILE A 103 -2.41 -26.86 10.63
CA ILE A 103 -1.39 -26.42 9.69
C ILE A 103 -1.39 -27.32 8.45
N ILE A 104 -1.53 -26.69 7.29
CA ILE A 104 -1.45 -27.27 5.94
C ILE A 104 0.00 -27.49 5.55
N GLY A 105 0.87 -26.49 5.71
CA GLY A 105 2.29 -26.58 5.40
C GLY A 105 2.98 -25.23 5.16
N PHE A 106 4.26 -25.30 4.85
CA PHE A 106 5.13 -24.17 4.53
C PHE A 106 6.00 -24.51 3.33
N GLY A 107 6.24 -23.54 2.45
CA GLY A 107 7.20 -23.72 1.37
C GLY A 107 7.36 -22.53 0.45
N GLY A 108 7.42 -22.75 -0.86
CA GLY A 108 7.58 -21.67 -1.84
C GLY A 108 7.23 -22.04 -3.28
N ALA A 109 7.41 -21.11 -4.23
CA ALA A 109 6.99 -21.28 -5.61
C ALA A 109 8.05 -21.89 -6.54
N PHE A 110 7.61 -22.88 -7.33
CA PHE A 110 8.34 -23.51 -8.43
C PHE A 110 8.16 -22.71 -9.72
N THR A 111 8.74 -21.51 -9.76
CA THR A 111 8.73 -20.68 -10.97
C THR A 111 9.73 -21.18 -12.01
N ASP A 112 9.57 -20.75 -13.27
CA ASP A 112 10.56 -20.98 -14.32
C ASP A 112 11.93 -20.45 -13.90
N SER A 113 11.98 -19.25 -13.29
CA SER A 113 13.23 -18.68 -12.78
C SER A 113 13.90 -19.53 -11.70
N ALA A 114 13.12 -20.13 -10.79
CA ALA A 114 13.69 -21.04 -9.79
C ALA A 114 14.31 -22.26 -10.47
N ALA A 115 13.60 -22.90 -11.40
CA ALA A 115 14.08 -24.07 -12.13
C ALA A 115 15.31 -23.76 -12.99
N ILE A 116 15.31 -22.63 -13.71
CA ILE A 116 16.44 -22.17 -14.53
C ILE A 116 17.67 -21.92 -13.64
N ASN A 117 17.52 -21.26 -12.49
CA ASN A 117 18.66 -20.95 -11.63
C ASN A 117 19.22 -22.20 -10.94
N VAL A 118 18.38 -23.14 -10.53
CA VAL A 118 18.87 -24.45 -10.04
C VAL A 118 19.68 -25.13 -11.14
N ASN A 119 19.17 -25.21 -12.37
CA ASN A 119 19.84 -25.90 -13.47
C ASN A 119 21.16 -25.24 -13.94
N LYS A 120 21.45 -24.00 -13.52
CA LYS A 120 22.77 -23.37 -13.76
C LYS A 120 23.88 -23.90 -12.85
N LEU A 121 23.54 -24.53 -11.73
CA LEU A 121 24.51 -25.13 -10.81
C LEU A 121 25.03 -26.47 -11.35
N SER A 122 26.19 -26.91 -10.87
CA SER A 122 26.66 -28.28 -11.13
C SER A 122 25.67 -29.31 -10.55
N PRO A 123 25.54 -30.53 -11.12
CA PRO A 123 24.59 -31.53 -10.61
C PRO A 123 24.75 -31.84 -9.11
N LYS A 124 26.00 -31.78 -8.61
CA LYS A 124 26.29 -31.94 -7.20
C LYS A 124 25.73 -30.78 -6.36
N LEU A 125 25.93 -29.54 -6.81
CA LEU A 125 25.40 -28.36 -6.14
C LEU A 125 23.89 -28.25 -6.21
N GLN A 126 23.28 -28.65 -7.32
CA GLN A 126 21.83 -28.76 -7.42
C GLN A 126 21.27 -29.67 -6.33
N LYS A 127 21.85 -30.87 -6.16
CA LYS A 127 21.44 -31.78 -5.09
C LYS A 127 21.64 -31.15 -3.71
N ILE A 128 22.79 -30.52 -3.46
CA ILE A 128 23.07 -29.87 -2.16
C ILE A 128 22.03 -28.77 -1.89
N LEU A 129 21.68 -27.95 -2.88
CA LEU A 129 20.67 -26.90 -2.76
C LEU A 129 19.29 -27.48 -2.47
N LEU A 130 18.83 -28.48 -3.24
CA LEU A 130 17.53 -29.12 -2.99
C LEU A 130 17.50 -29.82 -1.62
N ASP A 131 18.62 -30.41 -1.19
CA ASP A 131 18.75 -30.98 0.15
C ASP A 131 18.51 -29.90 1.24
N GLN A 132 18.86 -28.62 0.99
CA GLN A 132 18.61 -27.52 1.94
C GLN A 132 17.13 -27.23 2.15
N TYR A 133 16.29 -27.36 1.12
CA TYR A 133 14.85 -27.09 1.25
C TYR A 133 14.04 -28.31 1.65
N PHE A 134 14.27 -29.47 1.01
CA PHE A 134 13.29 -30.57 1.03
C PHE A 134 13.75 -31.80 1.81
N SER A 135 15.05 -31.97 2.04
CA SER A 135 15.55 -33.15 2.76
C SER A 135 15.46 -33.00 4.28
N GLU A 136 15.61 -34.10 5.00
CA GLU A 136 15.72 -34.12 6.47
C GLU A 136 16.88 -33.30 7.03
N LYS A 137 17.91 -33.04 6.20
CA LYS A 137 19.08 -32.21 6.55
C LYS A 137 18.84 -30.72 6.30
N GLY A 138 17.69 -30.37 5.71
CA GLY A 138 17.28 -29.03 5.34
C GLY A 138 16.07 -28.55 6.12
N LEU A 139 15.20 -27.77 5.46
CA LEU A 139 13.98 -27.18 6.04
C LEU A 139 12.76 -28.09 5.98
N GLN A 140 12.78 -29.16 5.18
CA GLN A 140 11.64 -30.06 4.93
C GLN A 140 10.35 -29.32 4.53
N TYR A 141 10.46 -28.41 3.55
CA TYR A 141 9.31 -27.77 2.89
C TYR A 141 8.30 -28.83 2.43
N ASN A 142 7.01 -28.55 2.64
CA ASN A 142 5.91 -29.47 2.37
C ASN A 142 4.72 -28.81 1.67
N LEU A 143 4.89 -27.59 1.17
CA LEU A 143 3.92 -26.86 0.38
C LEU A 143 4.64 -26.25 -0.84
N GLY A 144 4.01 -26.27 -2.01
CA GLY A 144 4.61 -25.76 -3.24
C GLY A 144 3.61 -25.09 -4.16
N ARG A 145 3.93 -23.88 -4.62
CA ARG A 145 3.10 -23.16 -5.62
C ARG A 145 3.66 -23.40 -7.02
N VAL A 146 2.81 -23.66 -8.00
CA VAL A 146 3.20 -23.83 -9.42
C VAL A 146 2.37 -22.89 -10.29
N SER A 147 3.01 -22.20 -11.24
CA SER A 147 2.29 -21.35 -12.19
C SER A 147 1.65 -22.16 -13.31
N ILE A 148 0.39 -21.87 -13.61
CA ILE A 148 -0.26 -22.32 -14.85
C ILE A 148 0.13 -21.34 -15.95
N GLY A 149 1.02 -21.78 -16.83
CA GLY A 149 1.62 -20.94 -17.87
C GLY A 149 2.72 -20.04 -17.33
N SER A 150 3.05 -19.01 -18.12
CA SER A 150 4.08 -18.04 -17.77
C SER A 150 3.63 -17.01 -16.73
N ASN A 151 4.58 -16.53 -15.94
CA ASN A 151 4.45 -15.40 -15.03
C ASN A 151 5.54 -14.35 -15.29
N ASP A 152 5.65 -13.34 -14.42
CA ASP A 152 6.71 -12.33 -14.50
C ASP A 152 8.11 -12.93 -14.29
N PHE A 153 8.23 -13.95 -13.43
CA PHE A 153 9.42 -14.80 -13.22
C PHE A 153 9.58 -15.93 -14.25
N SER A 154 9.20 -15.64 -15.49
CA SER A 154 9.52 -16.43 -16.68
C SER A 154 10.47 -15.64 -17.58
N THR A 155 11.14 -16.31 -18.52
CA THR A 155 12.03 -15.63 -19.49
C THR A 155 11.29 -14.96 -20.64
N SER A 156 10.05 -15.38 -20.89
CA SER A 156 9.15 -14.87 -21.92
C SER A 156 7.70 -15.11 -21.51
N ILE A 157 6.77 -14.46 -22.21
CA ILE A 157 5.33 -14.73 -22.09
C ILE A 157 4.98 -15.94 -22.98
N TYR A 158 4.28 -16.92 -22.41
CA TYR A 158 3.71 -18.06 -23.12
C TYR A 158 2.43 -18.55 -22.39
N SER A 159 1.58 -19.27 -23.12
CA SER A 159 0.50 -20.10 -22.55
C SER A 159 0.71 -21.57 -22.97
N TYR A 160 -0.14 -22.48 -22.49
CA TYR A 160 -0.14 -23.87 -22.95
C TYR A 160 -0.98 -24.09 -24.20
N ASN A 161 -1.68 -23.07 -24.71
CA ASN A 161 -2.46 -23.19 -25.94
C ASN A 161 -2.53 -21.85 -26.70
N ASP A 162 -1.52 -21.56 -27.51
CA ASP A 162 -1.45 -20.33 -28.30
C ASP A 162 -2.17 -20.42 -29.67
N VAL A 163 -2.88 -21.52 -29.97
CA VAL A 163 -3.65 -21.67 -31.22
C VAL A 163 -4.98 -20.90 -31.09
N GLU A 164 -5.12 -19.83 -31.88
CA GLU A 164 -6.29 -18.96 -31.86
C GLU A 164 -7.59 -19.71 -32.16
N GLY A 165 -8.59 -19.54 -31.28
CA GLY A 165 -9.93 -20.12 -31.44
C GLY A 165 -10.05 -21.59 -31.02
N ASP A 166 -8.99 -22.18 -30.46
CA ASP A 166 -9.02 -23.57 -29.97
C ASP A 166 -9.73 -23.69 -28.60
N LEU A 167 -11.05 -23.49 -28.62
CA LEU A 167 -11.93 -23.60 -27.45
C LEU A 167 -11.98 -25.02 -26.86
N ALA A 168 -11.66 -26.04 -27.66
CA ALA A 168 -11.67 -27.45 -27.26
C ALA A 168 -10.35 -27.91 -26.62
N MET A 169 -9.32 -27.05 -26.61
CA MET A 169 -7.98 -27.35 -26.08
C MET A 169 -7.33 -28.55 -26.78
N GLU A 170 -7.50 -28.66 -28.10
CA GLU A 170 -6.93 -29.74 -28.92
C GLU A 170 -5.40 -29.63 -29.05
N ASN A 171 -4.86 -28.41 -29.01
CA ASN A 171 -3.43 -28.11 -29.17
C ASN A 171 -2.75 -27.78 -27.83
N PHE A 172 -3.40 -28.10 -26.71
CA PHE A 172 -2.85 -27.88 -25.37
C PHE A 172 -1.56 -28.69 -25.17
N SER A 173 -0.48 -28.02 -24.75
CA SER A 173 0.80 -28.68 -24.40
C SER A 173 1.56 -27.96 -23.29
N ILE A 174 2.11 -28.75 -22.35
CA ILE A 174 3.00 -28.30 -21.28
C ILE A 174 4.49 -28.45 -21.63
N ASP A 175 4.85 -28.70 -22.90
CA ASP A 175 6.24 -28.98 -23.29
C ASP A 175 7.21 -27.82 -22.99
N VAL A 176 6.71 -26.59 -22.87
CA VAL A 176 7.47 -25.43 -22.40
C VAL A 176 7.99 -25.57 -20.96
N ASP A 177 7.33 -26.39 -20.14
CA ASP A 177 7.74 -26.67 -18.76
C ASP A 177 8.80 -27.77 -18.64
N LYS A 178 9.06 -28.48 -19.74
CA LYS A 178 10.02 -29.58 -19.83
C LYS A 178 11.40 -29.07 -20.31
N PRO A 179 12.47 -29.85 -20.09
CA PRO A 179 13.76 -29.57 -20.71
C PRO A 179 13.65 -29.52 -22.25
N PRO A 180 14.40 -28.65 -22.94
CA PRO A 180 15.44 -27.75 -22.44
C PRO A 180 14.95 -26.34 -22.05
N ASN A 181 13.63 -26.13 -21.92
CA ASN A 181 13.03 -24.81 -21.73
C ASN A 181 13.11 -24.37 -20.26
N SER A 182 12.04 -24.52 -19.46
CA SER A 182 12.06 -24.03 -18.07
C SER A 182 12.63 -25.03 -17.06
N HIS A 183 12.64 -26.34 -17.37
CA HIS A 183 12.97 -27.42 -16.43
C HIS A 183 12.07 -27.50 -15.18
N LYS A 184 10.90 -26.84 -15.20
CA LYS A 184 9.97 -26.78 -14.04
C LYS A 184 9.48 -28.16 -13.62
N ILE A 185 9.06 -29.00 -14.58
CA ILE A 185 8.58 -30.37 -14.30
C ILE A 185 9.70 -31.24 -13.73
N GLU A 186 10.90 -31.18 -14.31
CA GLU A 186 12.06 -31.95 -13.84
C GLU A 186 12.42 -31.57 -12.39
N LEU A 187 12.39 -30.28 -12.05
CA LEU A 187 12.63 -29.80 -10.70
C LEU A 187 11.61 -30.37 -9.71
N ILE A 188 10.31 -30.32 -10.04
CA ILE A 188 9.24 -30.83 -9.18
C ILE A 188 9.39 -32.34 -8.97
N GLN A 189 9.59 -33.12 -10.04
CA GLN A 189 9.79 -34.57 -9.95
C GLN A 189 10.98 -34.94 -9.06
N ARG A 190 12.10 -34.20 -9.16
CA ARG A 190 13.27 -34.42 -8.29
C ARG A 190 12.96 -34.15 -6.83
N VAL A 191 12.17 -33.11 -6.55
CA VAL A 191 11.75 -32.76 -5.19
C VAL A 191 10.80 -33.81 -4.62
N LEU A 192 9.80 -34.25 -5.38
CA LEU A 192 8.86 -35.31 -4.98
C LEU A 192 9.59 -36.63 -4.67
N ASN A 193 10.63 -36.96 -5.43
CA ASN A 193 11.42 -38.17 -5.23
C ASN A 193 12.39 -38.12 -4.04
N MET A 194 12.72 -36.93 -3.51
CA MET A 194 13.72 -36.78 -2.45
C MET A 194 13.16 -36.40 -1.08
N THR A 195 11.96 -35.83 -1.03
CA THR A 195 11.31 -35.47 0.22
C THR A 195 10.90 -36.72 1.01
N SER A 196 11.04 -36.68 2.33
CA SER A 196 10.44 -37.69 3.23
C SER A 196 9.06 -37.30 3.75
N ARG A 197 8.60 -36.08 3.44
CA ARG A 197 7.26 -35.57 3.77
C ARG A 197 6.40 -35.49 2.53
N ASP A 198 5.10 -35.74 2.70
CA ASP A 198 4.11 -35.44 1.67
C ASP A 198 4.11 -33.95 1.35
N ILE A 199 4.34 -33.59 0.08
CA ILE A 199 4.34 -32.21 -0.41
C ILE A 199 2.99 -31.95 -1.04
N LYS A 200 2.29 -30.92 -0.55
CA LYS A 200 1.07 -30.42 -1.20
C LYS A 200 1.45 -29.40 -2.26
N LEU A 201 1.16 -29.69 -3.52
CA LEU A 201 1.30 -28.74 -4.61
C LEU A 201 -0.03 -28.02 -4.86
N PHE A 202 0.01 -26.71 -5.06
CA PHE A 202 -1.14 -25.95 -5.54
C PHE A 202 -0.76 -25.09 -6.74
N ALA A 203 -1.72 -24.88 -7.64
CA ALA A 203 -1.50 -24.17 -8.89
C ALA A 203 -2.24 -22.83 -8.94
N SER A 204 -1.65 -21.83 -9.58
CA SER A 204 -2.25 -20.51 -9.76
C SER A 204 -2.00 -20.00 -11.18
N SER A 205 -3.03 -19.45 -11.81
CA SER A 205 -2.96 -18.88 -13.17
C SER A 205 -2.67 -17.39 -13.10
N TRP A 206 -1.76 -16.88 -13.94
CA TRP A 206 -1.53 -15.43 -14.10
C TRP A 206 -2.38 -14.84 -15.22
N ALA A 207 -2.49 -15.53 -16.34
CA ALA A 207 -3.28 -15.11 -17.48
C ALA A 207 -3.67 -16.30 -18.36
N PRO A 208 -4.82 -16.24 -19.04
CA PRO A 208 -5.19 -17.21 -20.07
C PRO A 208 -4.35 -17.02 -21.35
N PRO A 209 -4.47 -17.91 -22.34
CA PRO A 209 -4.03 -17.63 -23.70
C PRO A 209 -4.52 -16.28 -24.21
N ALA A 210 -3.63 -15.52 -24.88
CA ALA A 210 -3.92 -14.14 -25.29
C ALA A 210 -5.15 -14.03 -26.21
N TRP A 211 -5.39 -15.03 -27.07
CA TRP A 211 -6.53 -15.03 -27.98
C TRP A 211 -7.89 -15.12 -27.27
N MET A 212 -7.93 -15.55 -25.99
CA MET A 212 -9.15 -15.60 -25.18
C MET A 212 -9.51 -14.24 -24.56
N THR A 213 -8.63 -13.24 -24.64
CA THR A 213 -8.79 -11.95 -23.96
C THR A 213 -9.23 -10.83 -24.89
N GLU A 214 -9.98 -9.86 -24.37
CA GLU A 214 -10.50 -8.74 -25.15
C GLU A 214 -9.38 -7.93 -25.81
N GLU A 215 -8.28 -7.73 -25.09
CA GLU A 215 -7.13 -6.95 -25.55
C GLU A 215 -6.16 -7.74 -26.44
N ASN A 216 -6.42 -9.04 -26.69
CA ASN A 216 -5.49 -9.96 -27.32
C ASN A 216 -4.08 -9.90 -26.71
N SER A 217 -4.05 -9.84 -25.38
CA SER A 217 -2.87 -9.60 -24.54
C SER A 217 -3.04 -10.35 -23.23
N THR A 218 -1.94 -10.69 -22.57
CA THR A 218 -1.97 -11.27 -21.21
C THR A 218 -1.78 -10.21 -20.12
N ILE A 219 -1.52 -8.95 -20.47
CA ILE A 219 -1.17 -7.88 -19.52
C ILE A 219 -2.40 -7.05 -19.16
N ASN A 220 -2.82 -7.07 -17.89
CA ASN A 220 -4.02 -6.36 -17.39
C ASN A 220 -5.24 -6.60 -18.28
N CYS A 221 -5.44 -7.86 -18.67
CA CYS A 221 -6.43 -8.26 -19.66
C CYS A 221 -7.74 -8.71 -19.02
N HIS A 222 -8.80 -8.74 -19.82
CA HIS A 222 -10.12 -9.26 -19.45
C HIS A 222 -10.49 -10.42 -20.38
N LEU A 223 -11.23 -11.40 -19.89
CA LEU A 223 -11.69 -12.52 -20.71
C LEU A 223 -12.84 -12.07 -21.62
N LYS A 224 -12.92 -12.61 -22.83
CA LYS A 224 -14.02 -12.30 -23.76
C LYS A 224 -15.35 -12.92 -23.29
N GLY A 225 -16.38 -12.09 -23.16
CA GLY A 225 -17.73 -12.53 -22.79
C GLY A 225 -17.90 -12.65 -21.27
N GLU A 226 -18.95 -13.32 -20.83
CA GLU A 226 -19.32 -13.41 -19.41
C GLU A 226 -19.18 -14.86 -18.89
N PRO A 227 -18.98 -15.07 -17.58
CA PRO A 227 -19.00 -16.42 -17.01
C PRO A 227 -20.23 -17.23 -17.45
N GLY A 228 -20.01 -18.47 -17.88
CA GLY A 228 -20.99 -19.32 -18.56
C GLY A 228 -20.88 -19.31 -20.09
N ASP A 229 -20.18 -18.36 -20.69
CA ASP A 229 -19.92 -18.32 -22.15
C ASP A 229 -18.76 -19.24 -22.57
N GLU A 230 -18.54 -19.36 -23.89
CA GLU A 230 -17.59 -20.31 -24.47
C GLU A 230 -16.13 -20.08 -24.04
N ASN A 231 -15.67 -18.83 -23.89
CA ASN A 231 -14.30 -18.55 -23.47
C ASN A 231 -14.07 -18.85 -21.97
N TRP A 232 -15.06 -18.58 -21.11
CA TRP A 232 -14.99 -18.91 -19.68
C TRP A 232 -15.01 -20.43 -19.46
N LYS A 233 -15.85 -21.15 -20.20
CA LYS A 233 -15.83 -22.63 -20.24
C LYS A 233 -14.50 -23.17 -20.76
N ALA A 234 -13.95 -22.58 -21.81
CA ALA A 234 -12.65 -22.95 -22.34
C ALA A 234 -11.54 -22.67 -21.31
N LEU A 235 -11.63 -21.61 -20.51
CA LEU A 235 -10.64 -21.30 -19.47
C LEU A 235 -10.65 -22.35 -18.35
N ALA A 236 -11.84 -22.75 -17.89
CA ALA A 236 -11.97 -23.85 -16.94
C ALA A 236 -11.44 -25.18 -17.52
N LEU A 237 -11.67 -25.46 -18.81
CA LEU A 237 -11.10 -26.62 -19.50
C LEU A 237 -9.58 -26.53 -19.61
N TYR A 238 -9.02 -25.35 -19.89
CA TYR A 238 -7.58 -25.10 -19.94
C TYR A 238 -6.92 -25.43 -18.60
N TYR A 239 -7.52 -25.03 -17.47
CA TYR A 239 -7.05 -25.43 -16.14
C TYR A 239 -7.19 -26.94 -15.90
N SER A 240 -8.29 -27.56 -16.34
CA SER A 240 -8.49 -29.01 -16.19
C SER A 240 -7.44 -29.82 -16.96
N LYS A 241 -7.09 -29.38 -18.18
CA LYS A 241 -6.03 -29.96 -19.01
C LYS A 241 -4.64 -29.82 -18.40
N PHE A 242 -4.37 -28.73 -17.68
CA PHE A 242 -3.12 -28.57 -16.94
C PHE A 242 -2.96 -29.67 -15.88
N PHE A 243 -3.99 -29.94 -15.08
CA PHE A 243 -3.93 -30.99 -14.06
C PHE A 243 -3.82 -32.39 -14.69
N ASP A 244 -4.54 -32.66 -15.78
CA ASP A 244 -4.40 -33.92 -16.52
C ASP A 244 -2.95 -34.13 -17.00
N ALA A 245 -2.38 -33.11 -17.66
CA ALA A 245 -1.05 -33.20 -18.25
C ALA A 245 0.06 -33.31 -17.19
N TYR A 246 -0.04 -32.59 -16.06
CA TYR A 246 0.92 -32.73 -14.97
C TYR A 246 0.81 -34.09 -14.26
N LYS A 247 -0.41 -34.64 -14.16
CA LYS A 247 -0.63 -35.97 -13.60
C LYS A 247 0.00 -37.07 -14.47
N GLU A 248 -0.02 -36.92 -15.80
CA GLU A 248 0.70 -37.81 -16.71
C GLU A 248 2.22 -37.79 -16.50
N GLU A 249 2.76 -36.66 -16.02
CA GLU A 249 4.16 -36.51 -15.60
C GLU A 249 4.41 -36.99 -14.16
N GLY A 250 3.43 -37.58 -13.49
CA GLY A 250 3.51 -38.08 -12.12
C GLY A 250 3.49 -36.97 -11.06
N ILE A 251 2.91 -35.80 -11.38
CA ILE A 251 2.78 -34.67 -10.47
C ILE A 251 1.29 -34.45 -10.18
N ASP A 252 0.88 -34.79 -8.96
CA ASP A 252 -0.48 -34.53 -8.48
C ASP A 252 -0.58 -33.18 -7.74
N PHE A 253 -1.73 -32.53 -7.85
CA PHE A 253 -2.03 -31.27 -7.18
C PHE A 253 -3.08 -31.45 -6.08
N TRP A 254 -2.85 -30.78 -4.96
CA TRP A 254 -3.77 -30.72 -3.82
C TRP A 254 -4.83 -29.63 -4.00
N ALA A 255 -4.46 -28.49 -4.59
CA ALA A 255 -5.37 -27.36 -4.73
C ALA A 255 -5.07 -26.50 -5.96
N MET A 256 -5.97 -25.56 -6.25
CA MET A 256 -5.75 -24.46 -7.17
C MET A 256 -6.33 -23.17 -6.61
N THR A 257 -5.70 -22.04 -6.94
CA THR A 257 -6.33 -20.73 -6.78
C THR A 257 -7.08 -20.37 -8.06
N VAL A 258 -8.13 -19.56 -7.94
CA VAL A 258 -8.95 -19.18 -9.09
C VAL A 258 -8.17 -18.34 -10.09
N GLN A 259 -7.47 -17.31 -9.59
CA GLN A 259 -6.67 -16.39 -10.39
C GLN A 259 -5.66 -15.68 -9.49
N ASN A 260 -4.40 -15.58 -9.92
CA ASN A 260 -3.38 -14.79 -9.23
C ASN A 260 -3.66 -13.29 -9.38
N GLU A 261 -3.72 -12.56 -8.26
CA GLU A 261 -3.85 -11.10 -8.18
C GLU A 261 -4.90 -10.50 -9.12
N PRO A 262 -6.18 -10.90 -8.97
CA PRO A 262 -7.26 -10.44 -9.84
C PRO A 262 -7.47 -8.91 -9.76
N GLU A 263 -7.13 -8.26 -8.65
CA GLU A 263 -7.39 -6.83 -8.46
C GLU A 263 -6.35 -5.93 -9.11
N LYS A 264 -6.82 -4.86 -9.75
CA LYS A 264 -5.92 -3.84 -10.30
C LYS A 264 -5.35 -2.97 -9.16
N PRO A 265 -4.01 -2.93 -8.96
CA PRO A 265 -3.42 -2.10 -7.93
C PRO A 265 -3.71 -0.61 -8.17
N LEU A 266 -3.99 0.15 -7.10
CA LEU A 266 -4.22 1.60 -7.17
C LEU A 266 -3.02 2.36 -7.78
N LEU A 267 -1.80 1.85 -7.56
CA LEU A 267 -0.55 2.35 -8.10
C LEU A 267 0.29 1.19 -8.64
N ALA A 268 0.43 1.09 -9.96
CA ALA A 268 1.27 0.10 -10.62
C ALA A 268 2.41 0.76 -11.41
N PHE A 269 3.66 0.46 -11.04
CA PHE A 269 4.86 1.03 -11.69
C PHE A 269 5.47 0.10 -12.76
N ALA A 270 5.02 -1.15 -12.82
CA ALA A 270 5.42 -2.15 -13.81
C ALA A 270 4.20 -2.99 -14.21
N LYS A 271 4.29 -3.70 -15.34
CA LYS A 271 3.20 -4.50 -15.90
C LYS A 271 3.72 -5.88 -16.29
N TRP A 272 2.96 -6.92 -15.93
CA TRP A 272 3.22 -8.31 -16.28
C TRP A 272 1.89 -9.03 -16.59
N GLN A 273 1.93 -10.35 -16.79
CA GLN A 273 0.74 -11.15 -17.06
C GLN A 273 -0.26 -11.01 -15.91
N THR A 274 -1.49 -10.60 -16.21
CA THR A 274 -2.57 -10.53 -15.24
C THR A 274 -3.92 -10.56 -15.93
N LEU A 275 -4.79 -11.50 -15.53
CA LEU A 275 -6.22 -11.50 -15.82
C LEU A 275 -6.94 -10.75 -14.70
N ARG A 276 -7.74 -9.76 -15.07
CA ARG A 276 -8.56 -8.98 -14.15
C ARG A 276 -9.94 -9.62 -14.08
N ILE A 277 -10.35 -9.99 -12.87
CA ILE A 277 -11.70 -10.49 -12.60
C ILE A 277 -12.29 -9.77 -11.38
N THR A 278 -13.54 -9.30 -11.50
CA THR A 278 -14.28 -8.76 -10.36
C THR A 278 -14.69 -9.89 -9.41
N PRO A 279 -15.08 -9.59 -8.17
CA PRO A 279 -15.57 -10.62 -7.26
C PRO A 279 -16.84 -11.33 -7.77
N GLU A 280 -17.71 -10.62 -8.49
CA GLU A 280 -18.91 -11.20 -9.11
C GLU A 280 -18.55 -12.13 -10.27
N GLU A 281 -17.58 -11.75 -11.10
CA GLU A 281 -17.05 -12.60 -12.16
C GLU A 281 -16.37 -13.85 -11.58
N GLU A 282 -15.61 -13.70 -10.48
CA GLU A 282 -15.01 -14.82 -9.76
C GLU A 282 -16.07 -15.79 -9.23
N ARG A 283 -17.13 -15.27 -8.58
CA ARG A 283 -18.28 -16.06 -8.13
C ARG A 283 -18.92 -16.83 -9.28
N ASP A 284 -19.26 -16.13 -10.35
CA ASP A 284 -19.99 -16.71 -11.48
C ASP A 284 -19.12 -17.69 -12.27
N PHE A 285 -17.82 -17.44 -12.38
CA PHE A 285 -16.87 -18.38 -12.98
C PHE A 285 -16.76 -19.68 -12.17
N ILE A 286 -16.64 -19.58 -10.84
CA ILE A 286 -16.65 -20.76 -9.95
C ILE A 286 -17.96 -21.53 -10.10
N LYS A 287 -19.08 -20.82 -10.08
CA LYS A 287 -20.43 -21.40 -10.13
C LYS A 287 -20.75 -22.09 -11.45
N PHE A 288 -20.49 -21.44 -12.58
CA PHE A 288 -20.97 -21.89 -13.89
C PHE A 288 -19.97 -22.75 -14.65
N ASP A 289 -18.67 -22.54 -14.46
CA ASP A 289 -17.64 -23.13 -15.31
C ASP A 289 -16.58 -23.91 -14.51
N LEU A 290 -15.82 -23.23 -13.66
CA LEU A 290 -14.65 -23.80 -12.97
C LEU A 290 -15.05 -24.90 -11.98
N GLY A 291 -15.95 -24.61 -11.05
CA GLY A 291 -16.40 -25.56 -10.03
C GLY A 291 -16.98 -26.85 -10.63
N PRO A 292 -17.96 -26.78 -11.56
CA PRO A 292 -18.50 -27.95 -12.23
C PRO A 292 -17.46 -28.79 -12.99
N ILE A 293 -16.52 -28.15 -13.70
CA ILE A 293 -15.47 -28.87 -14.44
C ILE A 293 -14.49 -29.56 -13.49
N MET A 294 -14.04 -28.86 -12.44
CA MET A 294 -13.11 -29.44 -11.46
C MET A 294 -13.77 -30.55 -10.66
N ALA A 295 -15.01 -30.38 -10.17
CA ALA A 295 -15.72 -31.44 -9.46
C ALA A 295 -15.94 -32.70 -10.33
N LYS A 296 -16.08 -32.54 -11.64
CA LYS A 296 -16.25 -33.66 -12.58
C LYS A 296 -14.94 -34.38 -12.90
N ASN A 297 -13.90 -33.62 -13.23
CA ASN A 297 -12.65 -34.18 -13.77
C ASN A 297 -11.60 -34.44 -12.67
N HIS A 298 -11.60 -33.61 -11.63
CA HIS A 298 -10.60 -33.55 -10.56
C HIS A 298 -11.28 -33.44 -9.18
N PRO A 299 -12.11 -34.43 -8.76
CA PRO A 299 -13.02 -34.30 -7.61
C PRO A 299 -12.31 -34.07 -6.25
N ASP A 300 -11.04 -34.45 -6.12
CA ASP A 300 -10.24 -34.28 -4.90
C ASP A 300 -9.47 -32.93 -4.87
N LEU A 301 -9.46 -32.18 -5.97
CA LEU A 301 -8.76 -30.90 -6.08
C LEU A 301 -9.54 -29.80 -5.35
N LYS A 302 -8.87 -29.11 -4.43
CA LYS A 302 -9.48 -27.99 -3.70
C LYS A 302 -9.42 -26.69 -4.50
N ILE A 303 -10.49 -25.90 -4.47
CA ILE A 303 -10.50 -24.54 -5.02
C ILE A 303 -10.31 -23.53 -3.89
N ILE A 304 -9.42 -22.57 -4.11
CA ILE A 304 -9.08 -21.49 -3.20
C ILE A 304 -9.40 -20.15 -3.89
N ALA A 305 -10.28 -19.34 -3.30
CA ALA A 305 -10.67 -18.05 -3.87
C ALA A 305 -9.68 -16.93 -3.47
N ASN A 306 -9.85 -15.74 -4.06
CA ASN A 306 -9.11 -14.50 -3.79
C ASN A 306 -7.68 -14.45 -4.39
N ASP A 307 -6.68 -15.03 -3.71
CA ASP A 307 -5.26 -15.06 -4.14
C ASP A 307 -4.68 -13.67 -4.49
N ASP A 308 -4.96 -12.70 -3.61
CA ASP A 308 -4.49 -11.32 -3.67
C ASP A 308 -4.13 -10.78 -2.28
N GLN A 309 -3.73 -9.51 -2.15
CA GLN A 309 -3.27 -8.89 -0.90
C GLN A 309 -4.23 -9.13 0.29
N LYS A 310 -3.70 -9.32 1.51
CA LYS A 310 -4.52 -9.48 2.74
C LYS A 310 -5.72 -8.51 2.88
N PRO A 311 -5.62 -7.20 2.56
CA PRO A 311 -6.76 -6.28 2.63
C PRO A 311 -7.96 -6.67 1.74
N SER A 312 -7.72 -7.40 0.64
CA SER A 312 -8.77 -7.82 -0.29
C SER A 312 -9.68 -8.91 0.27
N ILE A 313 -9.26 -9.62 1.33
CA ILE A 313 -9.97 -10.79 1.88
C ILE A 313 -11.41 -10.46 2.32
N LEU A 314 -11.66 -9.22 2.77
CA LEU A 314 -12.99 -8.76 3.19
C LEU A 314 -13.75 -7.99 2.10
N SER A 315 -13.09 -7.60 1.01
CA SER A 315 -13.71 -6.85 -0.09
C SER A 315 -14.07 -7.72 -1.30
N ARG A 316 -13.79 -9.03 -1.25
CA ARG A 316 -14.06 -10.00 -2.33
C ARG A 316 -14.87 -11.20 -1.82
N LEU A 317 -15.94 -10.95 -1.07
CA LEU A 317 -16.75 -11.99 -0.42
C LEU A 317 -17.81 -12.61 -1.32
N GLU A 318 -18.06 -12.04 -2.49
CA GLU A 318 -19.11 -12.44 -3.43
C GLU A 318 -19.08 -13.94 -3.82
N PRO A 319 -17.91 -14.58 -4.04
CA PRO A 319 -17.83 -16.02 -4.25
C PRO A 319 -18.31 -16.87 -3.07
N LEU A 320 -18.24 -16.33 -1.85
CA LEU A 320 -18.60 -17.00 -0.60
C LEU A 320 -20.05 -16.75 -0.19
N GLU A 321 -20.63 -15.64 -0.62
CA GLU A 321 -22.02 -15.27 -0.33
C GLU A 321 -23.04 -16.03 -1.17
N ASP A 322 -22.63 -16.60 -2.32
CA ASP A 322 -23.48 -17.44 -3.17
C ASP A 322 -23.25 -18.94 -2.87
N PRO A 323 -24.27 -19.66 -2.35
CA PRO A 323 -24.16 -21.09 -2.03
C PRO A 323 -23.74 -21.96 -3.23
N ASP A 324 -24.13 -21.59 -4.45
CA ASP A 324 -23.81 -22.38 -5.64
C ASP A 324 -22.33 -22.26 -6.03
N SER A 325 -21.67 -21.17 -5.64
CA SER A 325 -20.21 -20.97 -5.76
C SER A 325 -19.49 -21.56 -4.54
N LEU A 326 -19.94 -21.21 -3.33
CA LEU A 326 -19.33 -21.60 -2.05
C LEU A 326 -19.16 -23.11 -1.92
N GLN A 327 -20.08 -23.93 -2.46
CA GLN A 327 -19.99 -25.39 -2.39
C GLN A 327 -18.70 -25.97 -3.01
N TYR A 328 -18.03 -25.23 -3.88
CA TYR A 328 -16.76 -25.64 -4.51
C TYR A 328 -15.53 -25.09 -3.80
N ILE A 329 -15.68 -24.08 -2.93
CA ILE A 329 -14.58 -23.35 -2.31
C ILE A 329 -14.18 -24.02 -1.00
N SER A 330 -12.89 -24.31 -0.85
CA SER A 330 -12.33 -24.93 0.36
C SER A 330 -11.62 -23.94 1.29
N GLY A 331 -11.23 -22.78 0.78
CA GLY A 331 -10.47 -21.78 1.51
C GLY A 331 -10.25 -20.50 0.69
N VAL A 332 -9.56 -19.54 1.30
CA VAL A 332 -9.17 -18.28 0.67
C VAL A 332 -7.66 -18.07 0.73
N ALA A 333 -7.11 -17.51 -0.33
CA ALA A 333 -5.70 -17.22 -0.47
C ALA A 333 -5.42 -15.73 -0.23
N VAL A 334 -4.30 -15.43 0.42
CA VAL A 334 -3.85 -14.05 0.66
C VAL A 334 -2.36 -13.87 0.34
N HIS A 335 -1.98 -12.68 -0.10
CA HIS A 335 -0.61 -12.31 -0.43
C HIS A 335 -0.04 -11.29 0.57
N TRP A 336 1.29 -11.29 0.71
CA TRP A 336 2.03 -10.27 1.46
C TRP A 336 3.16 -9.65 0.62
N TYR A 337 2.99 -8.37 0.30
CA TYR A 337 4.06 -7.53 -0.23
C TYR A 337 4.07 -6.28 0.63
N ARG A 338 5.08 -6.20 1.49
CA ARG A 338 5.29 -5.19 2.53
C ARG A 338 4.87 -3.77 2.12
N ASN A 339 3.62 -3.36 2.33
CA ASN A 339 3.16 -2.01 1.99
C ASN A 339 3.36 -1.10 3.21
N VAL A 340 4.58 -0.62 3.47
CA VAL A 340 4.90 0.29 4.61
C VAL A 340 4.53 -0.23 6.03
N ASP A 341 4.02 -1.47 6.13
CA ASP A 341 3.34 -2.08 7.27
C ASP A 341 4.10 -1.96 8.60
N PHE A 342 5.42 -2.15 8.56
CA PHE A 342 6.22 -2.37 9.76
C PHE A 342 7.19 -1.24 10.11
N VAL A 343 7.36 -0.26 9.21
CA VAL A 343 8.27 0.90 9.43
C VAL A 343 7.59 2.00 10.25
N LEU A 344 6.25 2.01 10.28
CA LEU A 344 5.45 3.06 10.92
C LEU A 344 4.50 2.55 12.02
N TRP A 345 4.66 1.30 12.51
CA TRP A 345 3.75 0.69 13.50
C TRP A 345 2.30 0.51 13.00
N MET A 346 2.08 0.24 11.70
CA MET A 346 0.76 0.28 11.06
C MET A 346 0.41 -0.93 10.17
N GLY A 347 0.85 -2.17 10.43
CA GLY A 347 0.57 -3.20 9.42
C GLY A 347 0.74 -4.66 9.76
N GLY A 348 0.35 -5.46 8.76
CA GLY A 348 0.19 -6.91 8.78
C GLY A 348 -1.21 -7.38 8.35
N HIS A 349 -2.24 -6.53 8.45
CA HIS A 349 -3.64 -6.87 8.12
C HIS A 349 -4.16 -8.14 8.81
N PHE A 350 -3.62 -8.42 10.00
CA PHE A 350 -3.94 -9.61 10.78
C PHE A 350 -5.39 -9.60 11.30
N ASP A 351 -5.91 -8.42 11.68
CA ASP A 351 -7.29 -8.27 12.14
C ASP A 351 -8.30 -8.63 11.03
N ASP A 352 -7.98 -8.35 9.76
CA ASP A 352 -8.84 -8.69 8.63
C ASP A 352 -8.94 -10.23 8.46
N LEU A 353 -7.86 -10.97 8.75
CA LEU A 353 -7.87 -12.43 8.76
C LEU A 353 -8.71 -13.00 9.91
N VAL A 354 -8.66 -12.38 11.10
CA VAL A 354 -9.50 -12.75 12.24
C VAL A 354 -10.97 -12.50 11.93
N GLU A 355 -11.30 -11.32 11.39
CA GLU A 355 -12.68 -10.96 11.00
C GLU A 355 -13.22 -11.90 9.92
N PHE A 356 -12.39 -12.28 8.94
CA PHE A 356 -12.74 -13.29 7.94
C PHE A 356 -13.02 -14.65 8.59
N HIS A 357 -12.12 -15.13 9.46
CA HIS A 357 -12.30 -16.43 10.12
C HIS A 357 -13.56 -16.47 10.99
N ASP A 358 -13.85 -15.39 11.72
CA ASP A 358 -15.06 -15.29 12.54
C ASP A 358 -16.35 -15.35 11.68
N SER A 359 -16.28 -14.85 10.44
CA SER A 359 -17.39 -14.88 9.48
C SER A 359 -17.52 -16.21 8.73
N TYR A 360 -16.39 -16.86 8.41
CA TYR A 360 -16.30 -18.08 7.61
C TYR A 360 -15.39 -19.14 8.27
N PRO A 361 -15.75 -19.67 9.46
CA PRO A 361 -14.84 -20.49 10.27
C PRO A 361 -14.50 -21.86 9.64
N ASP A 362 -15.33 -22.33 8.70
CA ASP A 362 -15.13 -23.61 8.01
C ASP A 362 -14.12 -23.52 6.84
N LEU A 363 -13.80 -22.30 6.40
CA LEU A 363 -12.83 -22.06 5.32
C LEU A 363 -11.43 -21.82 5.89
N PHE A 364 -10.41 -22.46 5.31
CA PHE A 364 -9.03 -22.17 5.70
C PHE A 364 -8.54 -20.89 5.03
N ILE A 365 -7.64 -20.17 5.72
CA ILE A 365 -6.89 -19.05 5.16
C ILE A 365 -5.48 -19.54 4.82
N LEU A 366 -5.00 -19.29 3.60
CA LEU A 366 -3.66 -19.68 3.18
C LEU A 366 -2.90 -18.49 2.57
N PRO A 367 -1.84 -18.00 3.23
CA PRO A 367 -0.85 -17.14 2.60
C PRO A 367 -0.13 -17.90 1.46
N THR A 368 -0.45 -17.56 0.21
CA THR A 368 -0.02 -18.27 -1.00
C THR A 368 1.18 -17.64 -1.69
N GLU A 369 1.48 -16.37 -1.38
CA GLU A 369 2.61 -15.66 -1.96
C GLU A 369 3.11 -14.53 -1.04
N ALA A 370 4.44 -14.45 -0.90
CA ALA A 370 5.09 -13.41 -0.12
C ALA A 370 6.53 -13.17 -0.59
N CYS A 371 6.94 -11.90 -0.70
CA CYS A 371 8.33 -11.59 -1.03
C CYS A 371 8.84 -10.26 -0.44
N GLU A 372 10.17 -10.18 -0.32
CA GLU A 372 10.89 -8.95 0.00
C GLU A 372 11.63 -8.42 -1.23
N GLY A 373 12.00 -7.14 -1.18
CA GLY A 373 12.76 -6.50 -2.24
C GLY A 373 11.97 -6.07 -3.47
N TYR A 374 10.65 -5.93 -3.37
CA TYR A 374 9.83 -5.41 -4.47
C TYR A 374 9.78 -3.85 -4.52
N MET A 375 9.93 -3.16 -3.38
CA MET A 375 9.84 -1.69 -3.27
C MET A 375 11.16 -0.94 -3.25
N PRO A 376 11.23 0.29 -3.82
CA PRO A 376 12.41 1.14 -3.75
C PRO A 376 12.63 1.75 -2.35
N ASN A 377 13.86 2.15 -2.04
CA ASN A 377 14.14 2.96 -0.85
C ASN A 377 13.55 4.37 -0.99
N PRO A 378 13.01 4.99 0.07
CA PRO A 378 12.92 4.53 1.47
C PRO A 378 11.62 3.77 1.82
N LEU A 379 10.79 3.40 0.83
CA LEU A 379 9.45 2.84 1.06
C LEU A 379 9.47 1.37 1.54
N GLY A 380 10.58 0.65 1.36
CA GLY A 380 10.78 -0.74 1.80
C GLY A 380 12.25 -1.07 2.10
N THR A 381 12.67 -2.34 1.97
CA THR A 381 14.09 -2.76 2.08
C THR A 381 14.91 -2.49 0.81
N GLY A 382 14.35 -1.80 -0.19
CA GLY A 382 15.01 -1.54 -1.47
C GLY A 382 14.77 -2.63 -2.49
N LYS A 383 14.80 -2.28 -3.79
CA LYS A 383 14.43 -3.19 -4.88
C LYS A 383 15.53 -4.22 -5.17
N GLY A 384 15.14 -5.47 -5.39
CA GLY A 384 16.02 -6.60 -5.72
C GLY A 384 16.81 -7.17 -4.53
N PRO A 385 17.74 -8.11 -4.80
CA PRO A 385 18.54 -8.74 -3.77
C PRO A 385 19.48 -7.79 -3.01
N SER A 386 19.82 -8.13 -1.78
CA SER A 386 20.79 -7.37 -0.97
C SER A 386 21.82 -8.27 -0.29
N LEU A 387 22.47 -9.09 -1.11
CA LEU A 387 23.47 -10.06 -0.69
C LEU A 387 24.66 -9.47 0.11
N ARG A 388 25.00 -8.20 -0.11
CA ARG A 388 26.15 -7.51 0.51
C ARG A 388 25.78 -6.53 1.62
N ASP A 389 24.51 -6.45 1.97
CA ASP A 389 24.00 -5.54 3.00
C ASP A 389 23.41 -6.38 4.14
N ALA A 390 24.25 -6.70 5.12
CA ALA A 390 23.93 -7.65 6.19
C ALA A 390 22.72 -7.19 7.02
N ASP A 391 22.65 -5.91 7.38
CA ASP A 391 21.57 -5.34 8.19
C ASP A 391 20.23 -5.40 7.46
N LYS A 392 20.22 -5.01 6.18
CA LYS A 392 19.03 -5.10 5.34
C LYS A 392 18.60 -6.55 5.10
N SER A 393 19.55 -7.44 4.80
CA SER A 393 19.30 -8.88 4.63
C SER A 393 18.71 -9.49 5.90
N TRP A 394 19.20 -9.08 7.08
CA TRP A 394 18.67 -9.48 8.37
C TRP A 394 17.24 -8.96 8.59
N THR A 395 17.01 -7.67 8.32
CA THR A 395 15.69 -7.03 8.40
C THR A 395 14.65 -7.77 7.54
N ARG A 396 15.03 -8.26 6.36
CA ARG A 396 14.15 -9.09 5.50
C ARG A 396 13.77 -10.42 6.18
N GLY A 397 14.72 -11.05 6.87
CA GLY A 397 14.45 -12.24 7.68
C GLY A 397 13.49 -11.96 8.83
N GLU A 398 13.70 -10.88 9.57
CA GLU A 398 12.82 -10.44 10.65
C GLU A 398 11.39 -10.15 10.16
N ASN A 399 11.25 -9.54 8.99
CA ASN A 399 9.93 -9.31 8.39
C ASN A 399 9.21 -10.63 8.06
N TYR A 400 9.91 -11.65 7.54
CA TYR A 400 9.33 -12.99 7.34
C TYR A 400 8.86 -13.58 8.68
N GLY A 401 9.73 -13.58 9.70
CA GLY A 401 9.37 -14.10 11.02
C GLY A 401 8.15 -13.39 11.63
N ARG A 402 8.09 -12.06 11.48
CA ARG A 402 7.00 -11.23 11.99
C ARG A 402 5.69 -11.52 11.27
N ASP A 403 5.72 -11.60 9.94
CA ASP A 403 4.52 -11.84 9.12
C ASP A 403 3.96 -13.26 9.36
N ILE A 404 4.82 -14.27 9.34
CA ILE A 404 4.40 -15.67 9.56
C ILE A 404 3.78 -15.84 10.96
N ILE A 405 4.38 -15.29 12.03
CA ILE A 405 3.79 -15.37 13.38
C ILE A 405 2.44 -14.65 13.43
N GLY A 406 2.33 -13.48 12.80
CA GLY A 406 1.08 -12.72 12.77
C GLY A 406 -0.03 -13.46 12.04
N ASP A 407 0.27 -14.04 10.87
CA ASP A 407 -0.66 -14.84 10.09
C ASP A 407 -1.12 -16.09 10.87
N LEU A 408 -0.18 -16.83 11.47
CA LEU A 408 -0.51 -18.03 12.24
C LEU A 408 -1.29 -17.71 13.52
N ASN A 409 -1.07 -16.55 14.14
CA ASN A 409 -1.91 -16.10 15.27
C ASN A 409 -3.29 -15.62 14.82
N SER A 410 -3.48 -15.39 13.52
CA SER A 410 -4.70 -14.88 12.87
C SER A 410 -5.31 -15.92 11.94
N TYR A 411 -5.30 -17.18 12.37
CA TYR A 411 -5.96 -18.32 11.73
C TYR A 411 -5.41 -18.77 10.36
N ALA A 412 -4.30 -18.22 9.87
CA ALA A 412 -3.64 -18.75 8.69
C ALA A 412 -3.18 -20.20 8.92
N ALA A 413 -3.40 -21.06 7.94
CA ALA A 413 -3.11 -22.48 8.01
C ALA A 413 -1.74 -22.84 7.41
N GLY A 414 -0.96 -21.88 6.93
CA GLY A 414 0.35 -22.13 6.31
C GLY A 414 1.01 -20.84 5.89
N TRP A 415 2.10 -20.94 5.12
CA TRP A 415 2.73 -19.76 4.51
C TRP A 415 3.65 -20.17 3.35
N THR A 416 3.59 -19.42 2.24
CA THR A 416 4.31 -19.75 1.00
C THR A 416 5.18 -18.59 0.55
N ASP A 417 6.49 -18.80 0.54
CA ASP A 417 7.47 -17.90 -0.07
C ASP A 417 7.22 -17.77 -1.57
N TRP A 418 7.71 -16.68 -2.16
CA TRP A 418 7.66 -16.51 -3.59
C TRP A 418 8.69 -17.37 -4.33
N ASN A 419 9.69 -16.75 -4.96
CA ASN A 419 10.70 -17.50 -5.68
C ASN A 419 11.66 -18.15 -4.68
N MET A 420 11.63 -19.48 -4.55
CA MET A 420 12.55 -20.21 -3.67
C MET A 420 14.03 -20.03 -4.05
N VAL A 421 14.31 -19.75 -5.33
CA VAL A 421 15.66 -19.57 -5.86
C VAL A 421 15.68 -18.49 -6.92
N LEU A 422 16.51 -17.46 -6.73
CA LEU A 422 16.81 -16.46 -7.76
C LEU A 422 18.31 -16.35 -8.00
N ASN A 423 18.72 -15.65 -9.06
CA ASN A 423 20.11 -15.24 -9.19
C ASN A 423 20.43 -13.99 -8.37
N THR A 424 21.71 -13.62 -8.25
CA THR A 424 22.15 -12.43 -7.50
C THR A 424 21.63 -11.08 -8.03
N ASN A 425 20.94 -11.05 -9.18
CA ASN A 425 20.25 -9.88 -9.72
C ASN A 425 18.73 -9.91 -9.47
N GLY A 426 18.20 -10.98 -8.86
CA GLY A 426 16.78 -11.12 -8.53
C GLY A 426 15.92 -11.63 -9.68
N GLY A 427 16.50 -12.38 -10.62
CA GLY A 427 15.78 -12.92 -11.78
C GLY A 427 16.17 -14.35 -12.16
N PRO A 428 15.94 -14.79 -13.41
CA PRO A 428 15.40 -14.01 -14.52
C PRO A 428 13.98 -13.50 -14.28
N ASN A 429 13.58 -12.42 -14.95
CA ASN A 429 12.22 -11.88 -14.90
C ASN A 429 12.06 -11.02 -16.16
N TRP A 430 11.14 -11.41 -17.06
CA TRP A 430 11.01 -10.75 -18.37
C TRP A 430 10.54 -9.28 -18.23
N SER A 431 9.75 -9.00 -17.19
CA SER A 431 9.22 -7.65 -16.90
C SER A 431 10.20 -6.75 -16.13
N LYS A 432 11.37 -7.28 -15.73
CA LYS A 432 12.36 -6.60 -14.87
C LYS A 432 11.82 -6.22 -13.49
N ASN A 433 10.85 -6.99 -12.99
CA ASN A 433 10.31 -6.90 -11.64
C ASN A 433 11.17 -7.70 -10.65
N PHE A 434 12.45 -7.34 -10.52
CA PHE A 434 13.38 -8.08 -9.66
C PHE A 434 13.05 -7.91 -8.18
N VAL A 435 13.03 -9.04 -7.46
CA VAL A 435 12.80 -9.15 -6.01
C VAL A 435 13.93 -9.95 -5.36
N ASP A 436 13.87 -10.15 -4.06
CA ASP A 436 14.81 -11.01 -3.33
C ASP A 436 14.29 -12.45 -3.16
N SER A 437 15.16 -13.36 -2.73
CA SER A 437 14.83 -14.77 -2.49
C SER A 437 15.61 -15.34 -1.31
N PRO A 438 15.07 -16.32 -0.55
CA PRO A 438 15.79 -16.95 0.54
C PRO A 438 17.09 -17.66 0.11
N ILE A 439 17.18 -18.12 -1.15
CA ILE A 439 18.43 -18.61 -1.75
C ILE A 439 18.75 -17.86 -3.04
N LEU A 440 19.97 -17.34 -3.11
CA LEU A 440 20.52 -16.72 -4.32
C LEU A 440 21.59 -17.62 -4.95
N VAL A 441 21.58 -17.74 -6.27
CA VAL A 441 22.56 -18.53 -7.03
C VAL A 441 23.51 -17.62 -7.80
N ASP A 442 24.80 -17.96 -7.82
CA ASP A 442 25.73 -17.38 -8.79
C ASP A 442 25.40 -17.88 -10.20
N ALA A 443 24.74 -17.03 -10.97
CA ALA A 443 24.39 -17.33 -12.35
C ALA A 443 25.57 -17.20 -13.33
N LYS A 444 26.75 -16.72 -12.91
CA LYS A 444 27.89 -16.51 -13.81
C LYS A 444 28.67 -17.81 -14.04
N ASN A 445 29.01 -18.51 -12.96
CA ASN A 445 29.80 -19.75 -13.03
C ASN A 445 29.11 -20.95 -12.36
N GLY A 446 27.99 -20.75 -11.68
CA GLY A 446 27.26 -21.84 -11.00
C GLY A 446 28.05 -22.52 -9.88
N ALA A 447 29.06 -21.83 -9.33
CA ALA A 447 30.04 -22.40 -8.41
C ALA A 447 29.63 -22.32 -6.93
N GLU A 448 28.78 -21.35 -6.59
CA GLU A 448 28.31 -21.08 -5.23
C GLU A 448 26.83 -20.66 -5.21
N PHE A 449 26.16 -20.91 -4.10
CA PHE A 449 24.85 -20.32 -3.78
C PHE A 449 24.85 -19.78 -2.34
N TYR A 450 23.93 -18.87 -2.04
CA TYR A 450 23.91 -18.07 -0.82
C TYR A 450 22.57 -18.25 -0.11
N LYS A 451 22.61 -18.77 1.12
CA LYS A 451 21.45 -18.85 2.00
C LYS A 451 21.33 -17.57 2.80
N GLN A 452 20.24 -16.82 2.57
CA GLN A 452 19.95 -15.56 3.24
C GLN A 452 19.29 -15.79 4.62
N PRO A 453 19.23 -14.78 5.51
CA PRO A 453 18.48 -14.84 6.76
C PRO A 453 17.06 -15.37 6.57
N MET A 454 16.34 -14.90 5.54
CA MET A 454 14.99 -15.38 5.20
C MET A 454 14.86 -16.92 5.16
N PHE A 455 15.88 -17.63 4.65
CA PHE A 455 15.91 -19.11 4.63
C PHE A 455 15.83 -19.70 6.04
N TYR A 456 16.57 -19.13 6.98
CA TYR A 456 16.61 -19.62 8.37
C TYR A 456 15.35 -19.25 9.15
N PHE A 457 14.77 -18.08 8.88
CA PHE A 457 13.48 -17.69 9.45
C PHE A 457 12.37 -18.62 8.97
N MET A 458 12.29 -18.93 7.67
CA MET A 458 11.40 -19.98 7.13
C MET A 458 11.62 -21.34 7.79
N GLY A 459 12.88 -21.67 8.09
CA GLY A 459 13.26 -22.93 8.73
C GLY A 459 12.72 -23.11 10.15
N HIS A 460 12.50 -22.03 10.90
CA HIS A 460 11.91 -22.11 12.25
C HIS A 460 10.45 -22.57 12.25
N PHE A 461 9.77 -22.48 11.11
CA PHE A 461 8.40 -22.96 10.92
C PHE A 461 8.39 -24.29 10.16
N SER A 462 8.82 -24.27 8.90
CA SER A 462 8.76 -25.43 7.99
C SER A 462 9.38 -26.71 8.56
N LYS A 463 10.55 -26.62 9.18
CA LYS A 463 11.24 -27.80 9.73
C LYS A 463 10.50 -28.42 10.90
N PHE A 464 9.87 -27.58 11.71
CA PHE A 464 9.48 -27.92 13.07
C PHE A 464 7.98 -27.99 13.29
N VAL A 465 7.18 -27.45 12.38
CA VAL A 465 5.71 -27.47 12.41
C VAL A 465 5.23 -28.24 11.18
N PRO A 466 5.25 -29.60 11.22
CA PRO A 466 4.82 -30.41 10.10
C PRO A 466 3.31 -30.25 9.83
N ALA A 467 2.87 -30.63 8.62
CA ALA A 467 1.45 -30.69 8.28
C ALA A 467 0.66 -31.51 9.31
N GLY A 468 -0.55 -31.05 9.65
CA GLY A 468 -1.40 -31.65 10.68
C GLY A 468 -1.12 -31.15 12.10
N SER A 469 -0.07 -30.35 12.31
CA SER A 469 0.12 -29.65 13.59
C SER A 469 -1.07 -28.73 13.89
N ARG A 470 -1.42 -28.56 15.16
CA ARG A 470 -2.50 -27.66 15.60
C ARG A 470 -1.91 -26.48 16.35
N ARG A 471 -2.31 -25.26 15.99
CA ARG A 471 -1.97 -24.07 16.79
C ARG A 471 -2.68 -24.16 18.14
N ILE A 472 -1.97 -23.85 19.21
CA ILE A 472 -2.49 -23.90 20.58
C ILE A 472 -2.33 -22.54 21.28
N LYS A 473 -3.08 -22.34 22.35
CA LYS A 473 -3.04 -21.09 23.12
C LYS A 473 -1.74 -20.99 23.92
N LEU A 474 -1.12 -19.81 23.87
CA LEU A 474 0.02 -19.43 24.68
C LEU A 474 -0.35 -18.13 25.41
N SER A 475 -0.39 -18.17 26.74
CA SER A 475 -0.86 -17.03 27.56
C SER A 475 0.31 -16.40 28.30
N LEU A 476 0.38 -15.07 28.38
CA LEU A 476 1.38 -14.36 29.16
C LEU A 476 0.82 -14.04 30.57
N SER A 477 1.61 -14.26 31.62
CA SER A 477 1.17 -14.11 33.02
C SER A 477 0.93 -12.66 33.47
N GLU A 478 1.46 -11.68 32.75
CA GLU A 478 1.30 -10.25 33.02
C GLU A 478 0.83 -9.53 31.73
N ASP A 479 -0.17 -8.65 31.84
CA ASP A 479 -0.53 -7.64 30.82
C ASP A 479 0.55 -6.54 30.75
N LYS A 480 1.81 -6.93 30.60
CA LYS A 480 2.88 -6.02 30.18
C LYS A 480 3.02 -6.13 28.67
N ASP A 481 3.26 -5.00 28.02
CA ASP A 481 3.82 -4.97 26.67
C ASP A 481 5.12 -5.77 26.69
N ASN A 482 5.06 -7.01 26.23
CA ASN A 482 6.23 -7.81 25.91
C ASN A 482 6.37 -7.75 24.38
N ASP A 483 7.48 -7.19 23.92
CA ASP A 483 7.72 -6.98 22.49
C ASP A 483 8.01 -8.29 21.74
N LEU A 484 8.23 -9.40 22.45
CA LEU A 484 8.40 -10.73 21.86
C LEU A 484 7.15 -11.20 21.10
N LYS A 485 7.32 -11.48 19.81
CA LYS A 485 6.30 -12.16 19.01
C LYS A 485 6.41 -13.66 19.24
N SER A 486 5.26 -14.32 19.45
CA SER A 486 5.26 -15.75 19.77
C SER A 486 4.02 -16.49 19.27
N CYS A 487 4.18 -17.79 19.05
CA CYS A 487 3.09 -18.73 18.79
C CYS A 487 3.53 -20.15 19.21
N ALA A 488 2.56 -21.04 19.41
CA ALA A 488 2.78 -22.41 19.86
C ALA A 488 1.90 -23.42 19.12
N PHE A 489 2.41 -24.64 19.01
CA PHE A 489 1.77 -25.73 18.28
C PHE A 489 1.90 -27.05 19.04
N VAL A 490 0.96 -27.95 18.80
CA VAL A 490 1.12 -29.39 19.07
C VAL A 490 1.23 -30.14 17.75
N THR A 491 2.27 -30.95 17.58
CA THR A 491 2.49 -31.73 16.34
C THR A 491 1.66 -33.01 16.34
N PRO A 492 1.48 -33.69 15.19
CA PRO A 492 0.84 -35.00 15.12
C PRO A 492 1.49 -36.07 16.01
N GLU A 493 2.78 -35.92 16.30
CA GLU A 493 3.55 -36.76 17.21
C GLU A 493 3.42 -36.34 18.70
N ASN A 494 2.44 -35.48 19.03
CA ASN A 494 2.21 -34.94 20.37
C ASN A 494 3.41 -34.19 20.95
N GLN A 495 4.12 -33.42 20.13
CA GLN A 495 5.22 -32.57 20.60
C GLN A 495 4.77 -31.12 20.66
N VAL A 496 5.17 -30.39 21.70
CA VAL A 496 4.90 -28.96 21.77
C VAL A 496 6.06 -28.18 21.17
N VAL A 497 5.74 -27.32 20.22
CA VAL A 497 6.68 -26.43 19.52
C VAL A 497 6.30 -24.99 19.86
N ILE A 498 7.25 -24.19 20.31
CA ILE A 498 7.05 -22.77 20.60
C ILE A 498 8.06 -21.96 19.79
N GLN A 499 7.60 -20.86 19.22
CA GLN A 499 8.43 -19.91 18.49
C GLN A 499 8.42 -18.57 19.21
N PHE A 500 9.60 -17.97 19.35
CA PHE A 500 9.82 -16.64 19.88
C PHE A 500 10.65 -15.84 18.88
N LEU A 501 10.26 -14.60 18.65
CA LEU A 501 10.96 -13.64 17.83
C LEU A 501 11.18 -12.36 18.62
N ASN A 502 12.44 -11.98 18.78
CA ASN A 502 12.86 -10.72 19.36
C ASN A 502 13.35 -9.78 18.27
N LEU A 503 12.68 -8.63 18.14
CA LEU A 503 13.02 -7.56 17.20
C LEU A 503 13.76 -6.40 17.89
N GLU A 504 13.91 -6.46 19.21
CA GLU A 504 14.48 -5.41 20.02
C GLU A 504 16.02 -5.50 20.06
N GLY A 505 16.63 -4.37 20.42
CA GLY A 505 18.08 -4.25 20.59
C GLY A 505 18.62 -4.80 21.92
N SER A 506 17.78 -5.44 22.74
CA SER A 506 18.15 -6.05 24.02
C SER A 506 17.70 -7.50 24.12
N ASP A 507 18.45 -8.30 24.87
CA ASP A 507 18.08 -9.68 25.19
C ASP A 507 16.85 -9.72 26.10
N GLU A 508 15.91 -10.59 25.77
CA GLU A 508 14.70 -10.82 26.55
C GLU A 508 14.78 -12.17 27.27
N VAL A 509 14.47 -12.19 28.57
CA VAL A 509 14.55 -13.41 29.39
C VAL A 509 13.17 -13.76 29.92
N VAL A 510 12.58 -14.83 29.39
CA VAL A 510 11.22 -15.26 29.73
C VAL A 510 11.21 -16.64 30.35
N SER A 511 10.27 -16.87 31.26
CA SER A 511 9.97 -18.21 31.76
C SER A 511 8.81 -18.80 30.94
N VAL A 512 8.77 -20.11 30.78
CA VAL A 512 7.63 -20.80 30.18
C VAL A 512 7.19 -21.92 31.10
N GLU A 513 5.89 -21.95 31.37
CA GLU A 513 5.21 -22.97 32.15
C GLU A 513 4.61 -24.02 31.22
N GLN A 514 4.98 -25.27 31.47
CA GLN A 514 4.48 -26.45 30.77
C GLN A 514 3.14 -26.93 31.36
N PRO A 515 2.37 -27.76 30.63
CA PRO A 515 1.09 -28.27 31.12
C PRO A 515 1.17 -29.09 32.43
N ASP A 516 2.34 -29.62 32.79
CA ASP A 516 2.60 -30.34 34.04
C ASP A 516 3.12 -29.44 35.18
N SER A 517 3.01 -28.11 35.01
CA SER A 517 3.49 -27.08 35.93
C SER A 517 5.01 -27.01 36.10
N ASN A 518 5.79 -27.79 35.35
CA ASN A 518 7.23 -27.58 35.25
C ASN A 518 7.51 -26.32 34.43
N THR A 519 8.65 -25.70 34.70
CA THR A 519 9.00 -24.43 34.07
C THR A 519 10.40 -24.47 33.50
N PHE A 520 10.70 -23.54 32.62
CA PHE A 520 12.06 -23.34 32.17
C PHE A 520 12.28 -21.88 31.79
N THR A 521 13.53 -21.43 31.85
CA THR A 521 13.91 -20.11 31.33
C THR A 521 14.42 -20.18 29.89
N VAL A 522 14.06 -19.17 29.09
CA VAL A 522 14.56 -18.92 27.74
C VAL A 522 15.16 -17.52 27.72
N THR A 523 16.40 -17.41 27.27
CA THR A 523 16.97 -16.13 26.83
C THR A 523 16.81 -16.03 25.32
N VAL A 524 16.11 -15.00 24.84
CA VAL A 524 15.96 -14.65 23.43
C VAL A 524 16.84 -13.45 23.15
N PRO A 525 18.02 -13.62 22.53
CA PRO A 525 18.92 -12.50 22.27
C PRO A 525 18.26 -11.41 21.42
N ALA A 526 18.83 -10.21 21.48
CA ALA A 526 18.48 -9.12 20.57
C ALA A 526 18.52 -9.59 19.10
N HIS A 527 17.56 -9.13 18.28
CA HIS A 527 17.50 -9.47 16.85
C HIS A 527 17.65 -10.98 16.56
N ALA A 528 16.93 -11.82 17.32
CA ALA A 528 17.02 -13.27 17.23
C ALA A 528 15.65 -13.94 17.18
N MET A 529 15.61 -15.06 16.46
CA MET A 529 14.48 -15.98 16.47
C MET A 529 14.90 -17.30 17.10
N ILE A 530 14.10 -17.74 18.07
CA ILE A 530 14.29 -19.00 18.79
C ILE A 530 13.08 -19.89 18.62
N ARG A 531 13.33 -21.18 18.37
CA ARG A 531 12.34 -22.25 18.43
C ARG A 531 12.68 -23.20 19.57
N ARG A 532 11.67 -23.64 20.32
CA ARG A 532 11.81 -24.54 21.47
C ARG A 532 10.92 -25.78 21.38
N TRP A 533 11.40 -26.89 21.92
CA TRP A 533 10.76 -28.21 21.81
C TRP A 533 10.56 -28.88 23.17
N THR A 534 9.34 -29.31 23.49
CA THR A 534 9.08 -30.10 24.69
C THR A 534 8.22 -31.32 24.37
N ILE A 535 8.54 -32.46 24.99
CA ILE A 535 7.76 -33.68 24.90
C ILE A 535 6.45 -33.43 25.66
N ALA A 536 5.30 -33.50 24.99
CA ALA A 536 4.04 -33.44 25.72
C ALA A 536 3.94 -34.67 26.61
N ILE A 537 3.61 -34.39 27.87
CA ILE A 537 3.32 -35.40 28.87
C ILE A 537 1.95 -35.99 28.56
N ASP A 538 1.89 -37.32 28.65
CA ASP A 538 0.73 -38.20 28.49
C ASP A 538 -0.63 -37.48 28.57
N VAL A 539 -1.24 -37.21 27.41
CA VAL A 539 -2.57 -36.56 27.30
C VAL A 539 -3.70 -37.59 27.47
N SER A 540 -3.43 -38.73 28.12
CA SER A 540 -4.37 -39.84 28.20
C SER A 540 -5.45 -39.69 29.28
N SER A 541 -5.63 -38.53 29.92
CA SER A 541 -6.55 -38.40 31.07
C SER A 541 -7.62 -37.30 31.00
N THR A 542 -7.79 -36.55 29.90
CA THR A 542 -8.81 -35.48 29.83
C THR A 542 -9.62 -35.43 28.52
N ALA A 543 -9.66 -36.54 27.76
CA ALA A 543 -10.60 -36.70 26.66
C ALA A 543 -11.97 -37.16 27.18
N GLY A 544 -12.76 -36.23 27.74
CA GLY A 544 -14.08 -36.60 28.24
C GLY A 544 -14.87 -35.52 28.98
N ALA A 545 -14.93 -34.28 28.48
CA ALA A 545 -16.05 -33.34 28.73
C ALA A 545 -15.72 -31.94 28.19
N ALA A 546 -16.04 -31.67 26.92
CA ALA A 546 -16.36 -30.30 26.44
C ALA A 546 -16.93 -30.36 25.01
N MET A 547 -18.00 -31.14 24.81
CA MET A 547 -18.91 -30.95 23.68
C MET A 547 -20.28 -30.62 24.26
N ALA A 548 -20.53 -29.34 24.53
CA ALA A 548 -21.89 -28.78 24.63
C ALA A 548 -21.83 -27.26 24.78
N ARG A 549 -22.62 -26.59 23.95
CA ARG A 549 -23.06 -25.18 24.01
C ARG A 549 -22.06 -24.12 23.57
N LEU A 550 -22.16 -23.75 22.29
CA LEU A 550 -22.22 -22.35 21.92
C LEU A 550 -23.65 -22.07 21.46
N GLU A 551 -24.36 -21.27 22.25
CA GLU A 551 -25.68 -20.76 21.94
C GLU A 551 -25.58 -19.81 20.74
N THR A 552 -26.30 -20.16 19.68
CA THR A 552 -26.59 -19.29 18.54
C THR A 552 -27.25 -18.01 19.03
N LYS A 553 -26.52 -16.88 19.00
CA LYS A 553 -27.17 -15.57 18.99
C LYS A 553 -27.68 -15.31 17.57
N PRO A 554 -28.92 -14.83 17.40
CA PRO A 554 -29.47 -14.58 16.08
C PRO A 554 -28.68 -13.48 15.38
N LEU A 555 -28.40 -13.76 14.11
CA LEU A 555 -28.00 -12.83 13.05
C LEU A 555 -28.61 -11.44 13.27
N LEU A 556 -27.75 -10.43 13.44
CA LEU A 556 -28.17 -9.05 13.23
C LEU A 556 -28.37 -8.85 11.72
N PRO A 557 -29.50 -8.28 11.29
CA PRO A 557 -29.79 -8.13 9.87
C PRO A 557 -28.85 -7.12 9.22
N LEU A 558 -28.27 -7.52 8.08
CA LEU A 558 -27.72 -6.62 7.07
C LEU A 558 -28.79 -5.56 6.73
N GLY A 559 -28.41 -4.29 6.91
CA GLY A 559 -29.26 -3.15 6.61
C GLY A 559 -29.64 -2.31 7.83
N ASN A 560 -28.68 -1.56 8.37
CA ASN A 560 -28.86 -0.16 8.78
C ASN A 560 -27.49 0.42 9.18
N ASP A 561 -27.08 1.43 8.42
CA ASP A 561 -25.81 2.16 8.46
C ASP A 561 -25.61 3.01 9.75
N HIS A 562 -26.24 2.61 10.86
CA HIS A 562 -26.05 3.13 12.22
C HIS A 562 -25.13 2.24 13.08
N SER A 563 -24.63 1.12 12.53
CA SER A 563 -23.84 0.11 13.23
C SER A 563 -22.36 0.49 13.44
N LEU A 564 -21.77 1.36 12.61
CA LEU A 564 -20.34 1.70 12.66
C LEU A 564 -19.86 2.31 14.00
N HIS A 565 -20.75 2.85 14.83
CA HIS A 565 -20.38 3.56 16.07
C HIS A 565 -21.20 3.16 17.30
N CYS A 566 -21.75 1.94 17.33
CA CYS A 566 -22.59 1.48 18.44
C CYS A 566 -21.75 1.32 19.73
N GLY A 567 -21.76 2.34 20.60
CA GLY A 567 -21.12 2.31 21.94
C GLY A 567 -20.27 3.53 22.33
N GLU A 568 -19.93 4.42 21.39
CA GLU A 568 -19.07 5.58 21.69
C GLU A 568 -19.87 6.85 22.06
N SER A 569 -19.43 7.57 23.10
CA SER A 569 -20.04 8.83 23.50
C SER A 569 -19.77 9.95 22.46
N TYR A 570 -20.72 10.85 22.28
CA TYR A 570 -20.57 12.01 21.37
C TYR A 570 -19.30 12.83 21.65
N ALA A 571 -18.94 12.98 22.93
CA ALA A 571 -17.73 13.67 23.34
C ALA A 571 -16.44 12.98 22.83
N ARG A 572 -16.37 11.65 22.86
CA ARG A 572 -15.22 10.91 22.30
C ARG A 572 -15.12 11.08 20.78
N ARG A 573 -16.24 11.05 20.07
CA ARG A 573 -16.29 11.28 18.61
C ARG A 573 -15.84 12.69 18.24
N LEU A 574 -16.22 13.69 19.04
CA LEU A 574 -15.81 15.07 18.84
C LEU A 574 -14.31 15.27 19.11
N LEU A 575 -13.78 14.63 20.17
CA LEU A 575 -12.36 14.71 20.54
C LEU A 575 -11.43 13.91 19.63
N SER A 576 -11.93 12.88 18.93
CA SER A 576 -11.11 12.19 17.92
C SER A 576 -10.80 13.08 16.71
N ILE A 577 -11.65 14.04 16.39
CA ILE A 577 -11.47 14.91 15.22
C ILE A 577 -10.16 15.71 15.23
N PRO A 578 -9.85 16.52 16.26
CA PRO A 578 -8.55 17.19 16.33
C PRO A 578 -7.37 16.23 16.33
N ARG A 579 -7.49 15.09 17.05
CA ARG A 579 -6.42 14.08 17.14
C ARG A 579 -6.02 13.56 15.77
N GLU A 580 -6.99 13.33 14.89
CA GLU A 580 -6.74 12.77 13.56
C GLU A 580 -6.45 13.83 12.50
N VAL A 581 -7.05 15.02 12.59
CA VAL A 581 -6.92 16.09 11.57
C VAL A 581 -5.64 16.92 11.75
N ILE A 582 -5.16 17.16 12.98
CA ILE A 582 -3.96 17.98 13.21
C ILE A 582 -2.71 17.37 12.55
N PRO A 583 -2.40 16.07 12.71
CA PRO A 583 -1.26 15.46 12.02
C PRO A 583 -1.37 15.61 10.50
N LEU A 584 -2.57 15.38 9.95
CA LEU A 584 -2.83 15.56 8.52
C LEU A 584 -2.50 16.98 8.07
N SER A 585 -2.93 18.01 8.81
CA SER A 585 -2.65 19.42 8.48
C SER A 585 -1.17 19.81 8.57
N LEU A 586 -0.36 19.11 9.36
CA LEU A 586 1.08 19.36 9.53
C LEU A 586 1.95 18.66 8.49
N PHE A 587 1.44 17.60 7.85
CA PHE A 587 2.24 16.74 6.97
C PHE A 587 1.69 16.60 5.53
N ALA A 588 0.54 17.20 5.23
CA ALA A 588 -0.04 17.17 3.90
C ALA A 588 0.67 18.14 2.93
N PHE A 589 1.87 17.77 2.48
CA PHE A 589 2.62 18.47 1.42
C PHE A 589 2.23 17.94 0.04
N GLY A 590 2.26 18.80 -0.98
CA GLY A 590 2.08 18.37 -2.38
C GLY A 590 0.68 18.62 -2.98
N GLY A 591 -0.17 19.37 -2.29
CA GLY A 591 -1.44 19.86 -2.83
C GLY A 591 -2.59 18.83 -2.80
N PRO A 592 -3.71 19.11 -3.49
CA PRO A 592 -4.95 18.34 -3.33
C PRO A 592 -4.82 16.83 -3.51
N PRO A 593 -4.06 16.28 -4.49
CA PRO A 593 -3.89 14.83 -4.61
C PRO A 593 -3.24 14.19 -3.38
N ALA A 594 -2.22 14.84 -2.80
CA ALA A 594 -1.55 14.36 -1.60
C ALA A 594 -2.45 14.49 -0.36
N HIS A 595 -3.18 15.59 -0.24
CA HIS A 595 -4.14 15.80 0.84
C HIS A 595 -5.22 14.71 0.85
N LEU A 596 -5.75 14.39 -0.32
CA LEU A 596 -6.81 13.40 -0.48
C LEU A 596 -6.29 11.98 -0.25
N ALA A 597 -5.09 11.64 -0.73
CA ALA A 597 -4.47 10.34 -0.45
C ALA A 597 -4.25 10.13 1.05
N LEU A 598 -3.70 11.14 1.75
CA LEU A 598 -3.51 11.07 3.20
C LEU A 598 -4.84 11.09 3.97
N ALA A 599 -5.84 11.83 3.50
CA ALA A 599 -7.18 11.82 4.11
C ALA A 599 -7.87 10.46 3.92
N HIS A 600 -7.70 9.83 2.76
CA HIS A 600 -8.21 8.49 2.48
C HIS A 600 -7.58 7.46 3.40
N ASP A 601 -6.25 7.43 3.43
CA ASP A 601 -5.46 6.60 4.35
C ASP A 601 -5.86 6.79 5.81
N ARG A 602 -6.08 8.03 6.23
CA ARG A 602 -6.45 8.32 7.62
C ARG A 602 -7.89 7.95 7.96
N PHE A 603 -8.85 8.46 7.19
CA PHE A 603 -10.26 8.44 7.59
C PHE A 603 -11.05 7.26 7.01
N VAL A 604 -10.59 6.67 5.91
CA VAL A 604 -11.19 5.47 5.32
C VAL A 604 -10.45 4.23 5.82
N TYR A 605 -9.15 4.12 5.54
CA TYR A 605 -8.39 2.92 5.87
C TYR A 605 -8.10 2.78 7.38
N LYS A 606 -7.47 3.78 8.03
CA LYS A 606 -7.05 3.66 9.44
C LYS A 606 -8.17 3.80 10.46
N GLN A 607 -8.98 4.84 10.31
CA GLN A 607 -9.98 5.20 11.32
C GLN A 607 -11.37 4.62 11.02
N LYS A 608 -11.58 4.09 9.80
CA LYS A 608 -12.87 3.54 9.32
C LYS A 608 -14.05 4.49 9.62
N TRP A 609 -13.85 5.80 9.49
CA TRP A 609 -14.94 6.79 9.66
C TRP A 609 -15.93 6.74 8.50
N LEU A 610 -15.47 6.32 7.31
CA LEU A 610 -16.24 6.18 6.07
C LEU A 610 -15.69 5.00 5.24
N THR A 611 -16.48 4.48 4.31
CA THR A 611 -16.04 3.50 3.30
C THR A 611 -15.39 4.19 2.08
N ASP A 612 -14.66 3.42 1.26
CA ASP A 612 -14.07 3.88 0.00
C ASP A 612 -15.10 4.50 -0.94
N GLU A 613 -16.27 3.86 -1.12
CA GLU A 613 -17.34 4.36 -1.99
C GLU A 613 -17.86 5.71 -1.50
N ARG A 614 -18.01 5.85 -0.18
CA ARG A 614 -18.47 7.10 0.44
C ARG A 614 -17.45 8.21 0.31
N PHE A 615 -16.18 7.90 0.49
CA PHE A 615 -15.13 8.88 0.31
C PHE A 615 -15.05 9.36 -1.15
N LEU A 616 -15.11 8.44 -2.11
CA LEU A 616 -15.13 8.77 -3.54
C LEU A 616 -16.38 9.58 -3.92
N GLU A 617 -17.53 9.26 -3.33
CA GLU A 617 -18.76 10.04 -3.50
C GLU A 617 -18.58 11.48 -2.99
N VAL A 618 -18.11 11.65 -1.76
CA VAL A 618 -17.82 12.96 -1.16
C VAL A 618 -16.81 13.75 -1.99
N LEU A 619 -15.76 13.08 -2.46
CA LEU A 619 -14.75 13.67 -3.33
C LEU A 619 -15.34 14.12 -4.67
N SER A 620 -16.25 13.34 -5.25
CA SER A 620 -16.94 13.70 -6.49
C SER A 620 -17.77 14.97 -6.33
N ILE A 621 -18.50 15.10 -5.20
CA ILE A 621 -19.27 16.31 -4.85
C ILE A 621 -18.33 17.49 -4.67
N ALA A 622 -17.29 17.31 -3.85
CA ALA A 622 -16.31 18.36 -3.56
C ALA A 622 -15.55 18.82 -4.81
N SER A 623 -15.46 17.98 -5.84
CA SER A 623 -14.84 18.34 -7.13
C SER A 623 -15.83 18.93 -8.13
N ALA A 624 -17.13 18.79 -7.89
CA ALA A 624 -18.21 19.24 -8.77
C ALA A 624 -18.71 20.67 -8.48
N ILE A 625 -18.34 21.25 -7.33
CA ILE A 625 -18.87 22.54 -6.87
C ILE A 625 -17.74 23.53 -6.57
N PRO A 626 -18.03 24.85 -6.48
CA PRO A 626 -17.03 25.83 -6.10
C PRO A 626 -16.43 25.57 -4.72
N GLY A 627 -15.11 25.65 -4.62
CA GLY A 627 -14.36 25.59 -3.38
C GLY A 627 -13.11 24.72 -3.44
N PRO A 628 -12.34 24.67 -2.34
CA PRO A 628 -11.14 23.83 -2.22
C PRO A 628 -11.53 22.36 -1.98
N SER A 629 -11.54 21.54 -3.03
CA SER A 629 -12.01 20.15 -3.00
C SER A 629 -11.41 19.30 -1.86
N SER A 630 -10.10 19.36 -1.64
CA SER A 630 -9.45 18.64 -0.53
C SER A 630 -9.92 19.09 0.86
N THR A 631 -10.14 20.40 1.06
CA THR A 631 -10.62 20.95 2.33
C THR A 631 -12.09 20.58 2.57
N MET A 632 -12.92 20.64 1.53
CA MET A 632 -14.32 20.21 1.61
C MET A 632 -14.42 18.72 1.94
N THR A 633 -13.57 17.89 1.33
CA THR A 633 -13.50 16.44 1.60
C THR A 633 -13.09 16.18 3.06
N ILE A 634 -12.02 16.83 3.55
CA ILE A 634 -11.56 16.65 4.95
C ILE A 634 -12.60 17.16 5.96
N ALA A 635 -13.27 18.29 5.67
CA ALA A 635 -14.37 18.79 6.48
C ALA A 635 -15.54 17.77 6.51
N ALA A 636 -15.81 17.09 5.40
CA ALA A 636 -16.81 16.03 5.35
C ALA A 636 -16.45 14.87 6.29
N MET A 637 -15.18 14.49 6.41
CA MET A 637 -14.77 13.39 7.31
C MET A 637 -15.20 13.67 8.76
N GLY A 638 -15.00 14.90 9.23
CA GLY A 638 -15.49 15.34 10.55
C GLY A 638 -17.02 15.39 10.62
N LEU A 639 -17.68 15.78 9.52
CA LEU A 639 -19.14 15.84 9.42
C LEU A 639 -19.77 14.46 9.63
N PHE A 640 -19.23 13.43 8.98
CA PHE A 640 -19.70 12.05 9.16
C PHE A 640 -19.36 11.49 10.55
N ARG A 641 -18.25 11.94 11.15
CA ARG A 641 -17.83 11.49 12.48
C ARG A 641 -18.69 12.04 13.64
N ALA A 642 -19.05 13.32 13.60
CA ALA A 642 -19.76 13.97 14.72
C ALA A 642 -20.79 15.04 14.31
N GLY A 643 -21.35 14.93 13.10
CA GLY A 643 -22.32 15.88 12.56
C GLY A 643 -21.69 17.24 12.25
N LEU A 644 -22.53 18.28 12.10
CA LEU A 644 -22.08 19.62 11.67
C LEU A 644 -20.90 20.17 12.50
N LEU A 645 -20.95 20.00 13.83
CA LEU A 645 -19.88 20.43 14.72
C LEU A 645 -18.57 19.69 14.43
N GLY A 646 -18.64 18.39 14.11
CA GLY A 646 -17.48 17.63 13.71
C GLY A 646 -16.87 18.13 12.40
N GLY A 647 -17.71 18.47 11.42
CA GLY A 647 -17.23 19.03 10.15
C GLY A 647 -16.57 20.39 10.30
N LEU A 648 -17.13 21.26 11.15
CA LEU A 648 -16.54 22.56 11.49
C LEU A 648 -15.22 22.42 12.25
N LEU A 649 -15.13 21.46 13.17
CA LEU A 649 -13.87 21.18 13.89
C LEU A 649 -12.80 20.63 12.94
N ALA A 650 -13.16 19.71 12.04
CA ALA A 650 -12.23 19.20 11.04
C ALA A 650 -11.73 20.32 10.14
N LEU A 651 -12.61 21.21 9.65
CA LEU A 651 -12.21 22.39 8.90
C LEU A 651 -11.25 23.29 9.69
N PHE A 652 -11.59 23.58 10.94
CA PHE A 652 -10.79 24.45 11.80
C PHE A 652 -9.37 23.91 11.98
N PHE A 653 -9.22 22.65 12.41
CA PHE A 653 -7.91 22.04 12.64
C PHE A 653 -7.14 21.76 11.36
N TRP A 654 -7.83 21.55 10.23
CA TRP A 654 -7.20 21.41 8.92
C TRP A 654 -6.53 22.71 8.45
N VAL A 655 -7.18 23.85 8.69
CA VAL A 655 -6.72 25.17 8.27
C VAL A 655 -5.71 25.77 9.25
N LEU A 656 -5.86 25.48 10.55
CA LEU A 656 -5.22 26.22 11.65
C LEU A 656 -3.68 26.31 11.56
N PRO A 657 -2.89 25.23 11.37
CA PRO A 657 -1.43 25.38 11.44
C PRO A 657 -0.85 26.26 10.33
N GLY A 658 -1.32 26.06 9.09
CA GLY A 658 -0.93 26.90 7.97
C GLY A 658 -1.44 28.34 8.11
N TRP A 659 -2.66 28.53 8.64
CA TRP A 659 -3.21 29.85 8.94
C TRP A 659 -2.36 30.62 9.95
N VAL A 660 -1.92 29.96 11.04
CA VAL A 660 -1.06 30.59 12.06
C VAL A 660 0.28 30.99 11.44
N ALA A 661 0.94 30.07 10.72
CA ALA A 661 2.22 30.34 10.08
C ALA A 661 2.15 31.51 9.09
N LEU A 662 1.10 31.55 8.25
CA LEU A 662 0.94 32.59 7.23
C LEU A 662 0.46 33.93 7.81
N THR A 663 -0.30 33.92 8.90
CA THR A 663 -0.63 35.14 9.65
C THR A 663 0.64 35.78 10.22
N ILE A 664 1.50 34.98 10.86
CA ILE A 664 2.81 35.43 11.38
C ILE A 664 3.66 35.98 10.25
N ALA A 665 3.74 35.26 9.12
CA ALA A 665 4.49 35.71 7.95
C ALA A 665 3.95 37.02 7.36
N GLY A 666 2.63 37.22 7.31
CA GLY A 666 2.01 38.46 6.83
C GLY A 666 2.36 39.67 7.71
N PHE A 667 2.41 39.49 9.03
CA PHE A 667 2.92 40.53 9.94
C PHE A 667 4.39 40.83 9.69
N GLY A 668 5.23 39.79 9.60
CA GLY A 668 6.65 39.94 9.34
C GLY A 668 6.93 40.65 8.01
N ALA A 669 6.17 40.32 6.96
CA ALA A 669 6.25 40.94 5.64
C ALA A 669 5.94 42.44 5.69
N LYS A 670 4.95 42.88 6.49
CA LYS A 670 4.61 44.30 6.66
C LYS A 670 5.76 45.13 7.25
N SER A 671 6.54 44.54 8.16
CA SER A 671 7.70 45.19 8.80
C SER A 671 9.01 45.04 8.03
N TYR A 672 9.21 43.91 7.33
CA TYR A 672 10.50 43.52 6.75
C TYR A 672 10.64 43.94 5.28
N LEU A 673 9.54 44.17 4.55
CA LEU A 673 9.54 44.50 3.11
C LEU A 673 9.40 46.01 2.83
N GLN A 674 9.45 46.89 3.83
CA GLN A 674 9.38 48.34 3.60
C GLN A 674 10.65 48.90 2.93
N ASP A 675 11.80 48.24 3.12
CA ASP A 675 13.12 48.69 2.63
C ASP A 675 13.56 48.02 1.31
N GLY A 676 12.66 47.31 0.62
CA GLY A 676 12.92 46.60 -0.63
C GLY A 676 12.92 45.08 -0.49
N PHE A 677 13.09 44.37 -1.62
CA PHE A 677 13.01 42.92 -1.69
C PHE A 677 14.33 42.26 -1.25
N PRO A 678 14.38 41.49 -0.14
CA PRO A 678 15.60 40.86 0.35
C PRO A 678 16.20 39.90 -0.70
N MET A 679 17.50 40.01 -0.93
CA MET A 679 18.18 39.28 -2.02
C MET A 679 18.14 37.76 -1.87
N TRP A 680 18.02 37.24 -0.65
CA TRP A 680 17.90 35.81 -0.39
C TRP A 680 16.53 35.22 -0.78
N LEU A 681 15.53 36.06 -1.06
CA LEU A 681 14.19 35.66 -1.49
C LEU A 681 14.04 35.65 -3.02
N THR A 682 15.06 36.04 -3.79
CA THR A 682 14.99 36.23 -5.26
C THR A 682 14.63 34.97 -6.02
N GLY A 683 15.03 33.81 -5.51
CA GLY A 683 14.72 32.51 -6.10
C GLY A 683 13.32 31.97 -5.77
N LEU A 684 12.61 32.52 -4.79
CA LEU A 684 11.33 31.98 -4.33
C LEU A 684 10.20 32.20 -5.33
N ALA A 685 10.09 33.42 -5.87
CA ALA A 685 9.06 33.76 -6.84
C ALA A 685 9.15 32.87 -8.12
N PRO A 686 10.30 32.76 -8.81
CA PRO A 686 10.41 31.89 -9.99
C PRO A 686 10.20 30.40 -9.66
N ALA A 687 10.61 29.93 -8.47
CA ALA A 687 10.34 28.57 -8.02
C ALA A 687 8.84 28.30 -7.84
N ALA A 688 8.13 29.19 -7.14
CA ALA A 688 6.69 29.06 -6.86
C ALA A 688 5.83 29.12 -8.14
N VAL A 689 6.19 30.00 -9.09
CA VAL A 689 5.50 30.09 -10.38
C VAL A 689 5.70 28.82 -11.22
N SER A 690 6.89 28.22 -11.16
CA SER A 690 7.19 27.01 -11.94
C SER A 690 6.43 25.78 -11.44
N ILE A 691 6.07 25.73 -10.16
CA ILE A 691 5.19 24.69 -9.60
C ILE A 691 3.76 24.80 -10.15
N VAL A 692 3.30 26.01 -10.48
CA VAL A 692 1.98 26.23 -11.11
C VAL A 692 1.91 25.52 -12.46
N VAL A 693 2.99 25.47 -13.24
CA VAL A 693 3.05 24.68 -14.51
C VAL A 693 2.79 23.22 -14.27
N ILE A 694 3.44 22.63 -13.25
CA ILE A 694 3.30 21.21 -12.95
C ILE A 694 1.87 20.92 -12.51
N ALA A 695 1.26 21.80 -11.72
CA ALA A 695 -0.15 21.71 -11.37
C ALA A 695 -1.06 21.81 -12.61
N ALA A 696 -0.77 22.75 -13.53
CA ALA A 696 -1.51 22.91 -14.78
C ALA A 696 -1.45 21.65 -15.65
N ILE A 697 -0.26 21.07 -15.85
CA ILE A 697 -0.09 19.83 -16.64
C ILE A 697 -0.85 18.66 -16.01
N ARG A 698 -0.75 18.50 -14.68
CA ARG A 698 -1.44 17.41 -13.97
C ARG A 698 -2.95 17.55 -14.05
N LEU A 699 -3.48 18.76 -13.87
CA LEU A 699 -4.91 19.03 -13.97
C LEU A 699 -5.41 18.92 -15.41
N TRP A 700 -4.60 19.33 -16.39
CA TRP A 700 -4.92 19.18 -17.82
C TRP A 700 -5.09 17.72 -18.21
N LYS A 701 -4.11 16.87 -17.86
CA LYS A 701 -4.19 15.43 -18.10
C LYS A 701 -5.41 14.79 -17.42
N LYS A 702 -5.77 15.27 -16.22
CA LYS A 702 -6.89 14.73 -15.43
C LYS A 702 -8.27 15.22 -15.93
N ALA A 703 -8.41 16.50 -16.25
CA ALA A 703 -9.70 17.10 -16.57
C ALA A 703 -10.07 16.97 -18.04
N CYS A 704 -9.08 17.03 -18.94
CA CYS A 704 -9.31 16.97 -20.37
C CYS A 704 -9.14 15.56 -20.95
N GLU A 705 -8.30 14.71 -20.34
CA GLU A 705 -7.95 13.38 -20.87
C GLU A 705 -7.57 13.49 -22.38
N ASP A 706 -7.83 12.45 -23.17
CA ASP A 706 -7.65 12.48 -24.63
C ASP A 706 -8.89 13.04 -25.37
N ASP A 707 -9.81 13.72 -24.67
CA ASP A 707 -11.03 14.30 -25.26
C ASP A 707 -10.72 15.63 -25.97
N THR A 708 -10.87 15.64 -27.29
CA THR A 708 -10.58 16.80 -28.14
C THR A 708 -11.45 18.02 -27.82
N ALA A 709 -12.72 17.82 -27.43
CA ALA A 709 -13.63 18.91 -27.09
C ALA A 709 -13.25 19.57 -25.77
N LYS A 710 -12.87 18.78 -24.75
CA LYS A 710 -12.40 19.32 -23.46
C LYS A 710 -11.05 20.04 -23.61
N ASN A 711 -10.13 19.45 -24.38
CA ASN A 711 -8.86 20.09 -24.72
C ASN A 711 -9.06 21.43 -25.46
N PHE A 712 -10.03 21.51 -26.37
CA PHE A 712 -10.41 22.74 -27.05
C PHE A 712 -10.98 23.78 -26.06
N VAL A 713 -11.94 23.38 -25.21
CA VAL A 713 -12.54 24.27 -24.20
C VAL A 713 -11.49 24.82 -23.25
N ALA A 714 -10.57 23.99 -22.75
CA ALA A 714 -9.50 24.43 -21.87
C ALA A 714 -8.55 25.43 -22.58
N SER A 715 -8.19 25.16 -23.84
CA SER A 715 -7.30 26.04 -24.63
C SER A 715 -7.94 27.40 -24.91
N VAL A 716 -9.21 27.41 -25.35
CA VAL A 716 -9.95 28.65 -25.60
C VAL A 716 -10.14 29.44 -24.31
N SER A 717 -10.46 28.76 -23.21
CA SER A 717 -10.60 29.40 -21.89
C SER A 717 -9.30 30.10 -21.47
N ALA A 718 -8.14 29.46 -21.66
CA ALA A 718 -6.85 30.07 -21.39
C ALA A 718 -6.61 31.33 -22.25
N CYS A 719 -6.86 31.25 -23.56
CA CYS A 719 -6.70 32.38 -24.48
C CYS A 719 -7.61 33.55 -24.15
N VAL A 720 -8.89 33.30 -23.83
CA VAL A 720 -9.84 34.34 -23.46
C VAL A 720 -9.37 35.08 -22.21
N ILE A 721 -9.00 34.35 -21.15
CA ILE A 721 -8.52 34.95 -19.90
C ILE A 721 -7.24 35.76 -20.11
N LEU A 722 -6.32 35.30 -20.95
CA LEU A 722 -5.12 36.06 -21.30
C LEU A 722 -5.45 37.34 -22.10
N ALA A 723 -6.45 37.30 -22.97
CA ALA A 723 -6.85 38.44 -23.81
C ALA A 723 -7.68 39.47 -23.05
N THR A 724 -8.38 39.08 -21.98
CA THR A 724 -9.33 39.95 -21.24
C THR A 724 -8.80 40.40 -19.88
N GLN A 725 -7.49 40.48 -19.70
CA GLN A 725 -6.91 40.94 -18.44
C GLN A 725 -7.35 42.37 -18.10
N GLY A 726 -7.71 42.62 -16.84
CA GLY A 726 -8.19 43.94 -16.38
C GLY A 726 -9.63 44.28 -16.76
N MET A 727 -10.36 43.36 -17.39
CA MET A 727 -11.81 43.46 -17.58
C MET A 727 -12.59 42.94 -16.35
N SER A 728 -13.93 42.92 -16.44
CA SER A 728 -14.80 42.44 -15.35
C SER A 728 -14.47 41.01 -14.91
N SER A 729 -14.47 40.78 -13.59
CA SER A 729 -14.30 39.46 -12.98
C SER A 729 -15.45 38.49 -13.27
N LEU A 730 -16.55 38.95 -13.89
CA LEU A 730 -17.63 38.12 -14.41
C LEU A 730 -17.21 37.25 -15.61
N ILE A 731 -16.08 37.55 -16.24
CA ILE A 731 -15.54 36.74 -17.34
C ILE A 731 -15.17 35.33 -16.86
N PHE A 732 -14.65 35.19 -15.63
CA PHE A 732 -14.29 33.88 -15.09
C PHE A 732 -15.50 32.91 -15.03
N PRO A 733 -16.62 33.22 -14.34
CA PRO A 733 -17.81 32.36 -14.34
C PRO A 733 -18.47 32.27 -15.72
N GLY A 734 -18.40 33.33 -16.55
CA GLY A 734 -18.90 33.31 -17.92
C GLY A 734 -18.20 32.26 -18.80
N VAL A 735 -16.86 32.20 -18.76
CA VAL A 735 -16.05 31.22 -19.50
C VAL A 735 -16.31 29.80 -19.00
N MET A 736 -16.45 29.61 -17.68
CA MET A 736 -16.78 28.31 -17.11
C MET A 736 -18.17 27.82 -17.54
N ALA A 737 -19.19 28.68 -17.48
CA ALA A 737 -20.53 28.34 -17.95
C ALA A 737 -20.58 28.05 -19.46
N ALA A 738 -19.84 28.85 -20.25
CA ALA A 738 -19.70 28.62 -21.69
C ALA A 738 -19.06 27.25 -21.98
N GLY A 739 -17.95 26.91 -21.30
CA GLY A 739 -17.29 25.60 -21.46
C GLY A 739 -18.20 24.42 -21.08
N GLY A 740 -18.93 24.54 -19.97
CA GLY A 740 -19.93 23.54 -19.59
C GLY A 740 -21.03 23.36 -20.64
N LEU A 741 -21.54 24.47 -21.19
CA LEU A 741 -22.56 24.43 -22.25
C LEU A 741 -21.99 23.87 -23.56
N THR A 742 -20.75 24.20 -23.93
CA THR A 742 -20.07 23.68 -25.12
C THR A 742 -19.94 22.16 -25.07
N ILE A 743 -19.52 21.59 -23.93
CA ILE A 743 -19.43 20.12 -23.78
C ILE A 743 -20.81 19.47 -23.75
N LEU A 744 -21.80 20.11 -23.11
CA LEU A 744 -23.17 19.61 -23.12
C LEU A 744 -23.77 19.55 -24.52
N LEU A 745 -23.55 20.59 -25.33
CA LEU A 745 -24.01 20.65 -26.72
C LEU A 745 -23.22 19.70 -27.62
N SER A 746 -21.89 19.61 -27.48
CA SER A 746 -21.07 18.69 -28.27
C SER A 746 -21.45 17.23 -28.03
N THR A 747 -21.74 16.86 -26.79
CA THR A 747 -22.21 15.51 -26.43
C THR A 747 -23.59 15.23 -27.02
N LYS A 748 -24.53 16.19 -26.97
CA LYS A 748 -25.85 16.07 -27.60
C LYS A 748 -25.78 15.94 -29.13
N CYS A 749 -24.80 16.59 -29.75
CA CYS A 749 -24.56 16.52 -31.19
C CYS A 749 -23.71 15.32 -31.63
N GLY A 750 -23.28 14.45 -30.70
CA GLY A 750 -22.50 13.24 -31.00
C GLY A 750 -21.01 13.47 -31.29
N TYR A 751 -20.48 14.66 -30.99
CA TYR A 751 -19.06 15.01 -31.21
C TYR A 751 -18.14 14.64 -30.04
N SER A 752 -18.67 14.47 -28.83
CA SER A 752 -17.92 14.07 -27.63
C SER A 752 -18.66 12.91 -26.96
N GLN A 753 -17.90 11.94 -26.46
CA GLN A 753 -18.47 10.80 -25.74
C GLN A 753 -18.88 11.25 -24.33
N PRO A 754 -20.04 10.81 -23.81
CA PRO A 754 -20.39 11.08 -22.42
C PRO A 754 -19.29 10.52 -21.51
N PRO A 755 -18.87 11.26 -20.46
CA PRO A 755 -17.84 10.75 -19.56
C PRO A 755 -18.31 9.42 -18.95
N LEU A 756 -17.40 8.43 -18.89
CA LEU A 756 -17.62 7.17 -18.19
C LEU A 756 -17.74 7.47 -16.70
N PHE A 757 -18.98 7.57 -16.20
CA PHE A 757 -19.25 7.66 -14.77
C PHE A 757 -19.47 6.24 -14.25
N ASN A 758 -18.69 5.85 -13.25
CA ASN A 758 -18.88 4.59 -12.57
C ASN A 758 -20.19 4.68 -11.77
N ASP A 759 -21.29 4.17 -12.32
CA ASP A 759 -22.62 4.18 -11.67
C ASP A 759 -22.69 3.16 -10.52
N ARG A 760 -21.57 2.53 -10.10
CA ARG A 760 -21.49 1.59 -8.96
C ARG A 760 -21.65 2.25 -7.59
N ALA A 761 -21.47 3.57 -7.45
CA ALA A 761 -21.61 4.29 -6.17
C ALA A 761 -23.07 4.66 -5.83
N ILE A 762 -24.03 3.75 -6.01
CA ILE A 762 -25.45 3.97 -5.69
C ILE A 762 -25.74 3.37 -4.31
N SER A 763 -25.43 4.12 -3.26
CA SER A 763 -25.98 3.86 -1.92
C SER A 763 -27.05 4.91 -1.60
N SER A 764 -28.23 4.43 -1.23
CA SER A 764 -29.45 5.22 -1.06
C SER A 764 -29.65 5.71 0.37
N HIS A 765 -28.67 6.36 1.00
CA HIS A 765 -28.77 6.71 2.43
C HIS A 765 -28.07 8.01 2.88
N LEU A 766 -27.57 8.86 1.96
CA LEU A 766 -26.80 10.06 2.33
C LEU A 766 -27.63 11.00 3.24
N GLU A 767 -28.95 11.09 3.00
CA GLU A 767 -29.89 11.92 3.79
C GLU A 767 -29.98 11.53 5.29
N ARG A 768 -29.78 10.25 5.66
CA ARG A 768 -30.03 9.75 7.03
C ARG A 768 -28.89 9.98 8.03
N GLN A 769 -27.67 10.24 7.58
CA GLN A 769 -26.48 10.32 8.44
C GLN A 769 -25.90 11.74 8.63
N ILE A 770 -26.16 12.68 7.71
CA ILE A 770 -25.54 14.03 7.73
C ILE A 770 -26.07 14.90 8.88
N GLY A 771 -27.28 14.64 9.38
CA GLY A 771 -27.94 15.47 10.39
C GLY A 771 -28.42 16.84 9.88
N ILE A 772 -28.35 17.08 8.56
CA ILE A 772 -28.88 18.27 7.89
C ILE A 772 -30.06 17.85 7.00
N HIS A 773 -31.26 18.32 7.33
CA HIS A 773 -32.46 18.04 6.54
C HIS A 773 -32.38 18.71 5.15
N PRO A 774 -32.85 18.09 4.04
CA PRO A 774 -32.77 18.67 2.71
C PRO A 774 -33.35 20.09 2.59
N PHE A 775 -34.43 20.39 3.32
CA PHE A 775 -34.99 21.75 3.39
C PHE A 775 -33.98 22.76 3.98
N ALA A 776 -33.25 22.38 5.03
CA ALA A 776 -32.18 23.20 5.58
C ALA A 776 -31.04 23.36 4.56
N GLY A 777 -30.72 22.31 3.79
CA GLY A 777 -29.80 22.39 2.65
C GLY A 777 -30.21 23.45 1.62
N VAL A 778 -31.48 23.47 1.20
CA VAL A 778 -32.01 24.50 0.30
C VAL A 778 -31.88 25.90 0.90
N LEU A 779 -32.22 26.08 2.19
CA LEU A 779 -32.07 27.37 2.86
C LEU A 779 -30.61 27.82 2.93
N ILE A 780 -29.66 26.91 3.15
CA ILE A 780 -28.23 27.20 3.15
C ILE A 780 -27.79 27.68 1.76
N VAL A 781 -28.18 26.99 0.69
CA VAL A 781 -27.87 27.39 -0.69
C VAL A 781 -28.50 28.74 -1.04
N LEU A 782 -29.76 28.99 -0.65
CA LEU A 782 -30.42 30.26 -0.85
C LEU A 782 -29.73 31.39 -0.07
N SER A 783 -29.29 31.13 1.16
CA SER A 783 -28.56 32.12 1.97
C SER A 783 -27.22 32.49 1.32
N TRP A 784 -26.49 31.50 0.80
CA TRP A 784 -25.26 31.71 0.05
C TRP A 784 -25.50 32.58 -1.18
N LEU A 785 -26.58 32.31 -1.94
CA LEU A 785 -26.95 33.07 -3.13
C LEU A 785 -27.38 34.50 -2.79
N VAL A 786 -28.18 34.68 -1.73
CA VAL A 786 -28.61 36.00 -1.25
C VAL A 786 -27.41 36.82 -0.81
N ILE A 787 -26.46 36.24 -0.07
CA ILE A 787 -25.23 36.94 0.32
C ILE A 787 -24.44 37.33 -0.92
N LEU A 788 -24.26 36.43 -1.88
CA LEU A 788 -23.54 36.72 -3.12
C LEU A 788 -24.19 37.87 -3.92
N VAL A 789 -25.51 37.84 -4.09
CA VAL A 789 -26.26 38.87 -4.83
C VAL A 789 -26.29 40.20 -4.07
N LEU A 790 -26.47 40.20 -2.74
CA LEU A 790 -26.44 41.42 -1.95
C LEU A 790 -25.07 42.09 -2.01
N LEU A 791 -24.02 41.29 -1.92
CA LEU A 791 -22.63 41.73 -2.01
C LEU A 791 -22.30 42.30 -3.40
N GLU A 792 -22.80 41.68 -4.47
CA GLU A 792 -22.72 42.21 -5.83
C GLU A 792 -23.48 43.53 -5.94
N VAL A 793 -24.76 43.60 -5.54
CA VAL A 793 -25.57 44.83 -5.67
C VAL A 793 -24.99 46.01 -4.89
N TYR A 794 -24.35 45.77 -3.75
CA TYR A 794 -23.73 46.82 -2.94
C TYR A 794 -22.31 47.22 -3.41
N HIS A 795 -21.68 46.44 -4.30
CA HIS A 795 -20.30 46.55 -4.79
C HIS A 795 -19.37 47.41 -3.90
N PRO A 796 -18.94 46.90 -2.72
CA PRO A 796 -18.19 47.69 -1.74
C PRO A 796 -16.81 48.19 -2.21
N GLN A 797 -16.34 47.79 -3.40
CA GLN A 797 -15.09 48.24 -3.99
C GLN A 797 -15.19 49.63 -4.67
N ASP A 798 -16.39 50.08 -5.03
CA ASP A 798 -16.58 51.34 -5.79
C ASP A 798 -16.36 52.62 -4.95
N GLY A 799 -16.28 52.49 -3.62
CA GLY A 799 -16.13 53.61 -2.69
C GLY A 799 -14.70 54.15 -2.52
N GLY A 800 -13.69 53.57 -3.17
CA GLY A 800 -12.28 53.99 -3.08
C GLY A 800 -11.59 53.73 -1.73
N GLU A 801 -12.33 53.37 -0.68
CA GLU A 801 -11.79 52.97 0.61
C GLU A 801 -11.72 51.44 0.75
N HIS A 802 -10.50 50.91 0.79
CA HIS A 802 -10.26 49.53 1.20
C HIS A 802 -10.66 49.38 2.67
N SER A 803 -11.68 48.55 2.93
CA SER A 803 -12.23 48.26 4.26
C SER A 803 -12.27 46.75 4.49
N LEU A 804 -12.50 46.32 5.74
CA LEU A 804 -12.71 44.89 6.04
C LEU A 804 -13.92 44.31 5.29
N VAL A 805 -14.95 45.13 5.02
CA VAL A 805 -16.15 44.71 4.26
C VAL A 805 -15.81 44.47 2.80
N SER A 806 -15.06 45.38 2.16
CA SER A 806 -14.62 45.19 0.77
C SER A 806 -13.62 44.04 0.62
N MET A 807 -12.81 43.76 1.64
CA MET A 807 -11.96 42.56 1.66
C MET A 807 -12.79 41.28 1.81
N PHE A 808 -13.75 41.23 2.75
CA PHE A 808 -14.66 40.09 2.86
C PHE A 808 -15.36 39.81 1.54
N TYR A 809 -15.92 40.87 0.92
CA TYR A 809 -16.53 40.80 -0.41
C TYR A 809 -15.60 40.16 -1.44
N THR A 810 -14.37 40.67 -1.56
CA THR A 810 -13.41 40.22 -2.58
C THR A 810 -13.08 38.74 -2.40
N PHE A 811 -12.75 38.32 -1.17
CA PHE A 811 -12.43 36.93 -0.89
C PHE A 811 -13.67 36.01 -0.98
N TYR A 812 -14.86 36.50 -0.61
CA TYR A 812 -16.13 35.76 -0.75
C TYR A 812 -16.52 35.55 -2.20
N TRP A 813 -16.36 36.57 -3.03
CA TRP A 813 -16.57 36.48 -4.48
C TRP A 813 -15.63 35.44 -5.07
N ILE A 814 -14.33 35.57 -4.81
CA ILE A 814 -13.31 34.62 -5.27
C ILE A 814 -13.64 33.20 -4.80
N GLY A 815 -13.91 33.02 -3.50
CA GLY A 815 -14.27 31.73 -2.91
C GLY A 815 -15.53 31.09 -3.50
N SER A 816 -16.46 31.90 -4.01
CA SER A 816 -17.74 31.45 -4.57
C SER A 816 -17.65 30.92 -6.00
N ILE A 817 -16.57 31.23 -6.72
CA ILE A 817 -16.45 30.88 -8.15
C ILE A 817 -15.19 30.08 -8.50
N ILE A 818 -14.42 29.62 -7.50
CA ILE A 818 -13.26 28.73 -7.74
C ILE A 818 -13.72 27.29 -7.93
N PHE A 819 -13.57 26.73 -9.14
CA PHE A 819 -13.78 25.31 -9.40
C PHE A 819 -12.45 24.57 -9.56
N GLY A 820 -12.27 23.37 -9.01
CA GLY A 820 -11.15 22.50 -9.41
C GLY A 820 -9.80 22.70 -8.70
N GLY A 821 -9.73 23.49 -7.62
CA GLY A 821 -8.61 23.49 -6.68
C GLY A 821 -7.97 24.86 -6.41
N GLY A 822 -6.99 24.87 -5.50
CA GLY A 822 -6.31 26.07 -5.00
C GLY A 822 -5.77 27.01 -6.08
N GLN A 823 -5.21 26.48 -7.16
CA GLN A 823 -4.42 27.25 -8.14
C GLN A 823 -5.28 28.16 -9.04
N VAL A 824 -6.58 27.87 -9.14
CA VAL A 824 -7.53 28.58 -10.01
C VAL A 824 -7.84 29.97 -9.48
N MET A 825 -7.64 30.21 -8.18
CA MET A 825 -7.84 31.52 -7.57
C MET A 825 -6.73 32.53 -7.88
N LEU A 826 -5.57 32.07 -8.36
CA LEU A 826 -4.40 32.94 -8.52
C LEU A 826 -4.62 34.09 -9.53
N PRO A 827 -5.21 33.90 -10.73
CA PRO A 827 -5.54 35.00 -11.63
C PRO A 827 -6.46 36.02 -11.00
N MET A 828 -7.41 35.54 -10.20
CA MET A 828 -8.40 36.38 -9.57
C MET A 828 -7.78 37.20 -8.44
N LEU A 829 -6.93 36.60 -7.60
CA LEU A 829 -6.15 37.34 -6.60
C LEU A 829 -5.19 38.34 -7.27
N LEU A 830 -4.57 37.98 -8.39
CA LEU A 830 -3.75 38.93 -9.14
C LEU A 830 -4.59 40.11 -9.64
N ASN A 831 -5.79 39.89 -10.15
CA ASN A 831 -6.66 40.95 -10.64
C ASN A 831 -7.23 41.81 -9.49
N ASP A 832 -7.88 41.17 -8.52
CA ASP A 832 -8.74 41.84 -7.54
C ASP A 832 -8.01 42.27 -6.26
N ILE A 833 -6.79 41.79 -6.03
CA ILE A 833 -5.94 42.16 -4.88
C ILE A 833 -4.69 42.90 -5.35
N VAL A 834 -3.93 42.37 -6.32
CA VAL A 834 -2.67 42.99 -6.76
C VAL A 834 -2.91 44.16 -7.73
N MET A 835 -3.66 43.96 -8.81
CA MET A 835 -3.91 45.02 -9.80
C MET A 835 -4.85 46.10 -9.25
N ALA A 836 -5.73 45.75 -8.32
CA ALA A 836 -6.55 46.68 -7.55
C ALA A 836 -5.76 47.49 -6.49
N GLY A 837 -4.46 47.21 -6.30
CA GLY A 837 -3.57 48.04 -5.48
C GLY A 837 -3.57 47.74 -3.97
N TRP A 838 -4.20 46.64 -3.52
CA TRP A 838 -4.22 46.29 -2.10
C TRP A 838 -2.86 45.82 -1.57
N VAL A 839 -2.08 45.13 -2.41
CA VAL A 839 -0.75 44.60 -2.10
C VAL A 839 0.17 44.73 -3.30
N SER A 840 1.49 44.87 -3.06
CA SER A 840 2.47 44.88 -4.14
C SER A 840 2.62 43.49 -4.78
N LYS A 841 3.15 43.44 -6.00
CA LYS A 841 3.42 42.19 -6.72
C LYS A 841 4.41 41.31 -5.94
N GLU A 842 5.43 41.92 -5.38
CA GLU A 842 6.49 41.26 -4.62
C GLU A 842 5.93 40.66 -3.32
N GLN A 843 5.09 41.42 -2.62
CA GLN A 843 4.39 40.95 -1.42
C GLN A 843 3.50 39.75 -1.72
N PHE A 844 2.79 39.77 -2.86
CA PHE A 844 1.96 38.65 -3.29
C PHE A 844 2.78 37.40 -3.63
N LEU A 845 3.88 37.56 -4.39
CA LEU A 845 4.74 36.44 -4.80
C LEU A 845 5.44 35.77 -3.61
N ILE A 846 5.81 36.53 -2.56
CA ILE A 846 6.31 35.96 -1.30
C ILE A 846 5.22 35.13 -0.62
N GLY A 847 4.02 35.69 -0.49
CA GLY A 847 2.87 34.97 0.07
C GLY A 847 2.60 33.66 -0.67
N LEU A 848 2.66 33.70 -2.01
CA LEU A 848 2.51 32.54 -2.88
C LEU A 848 3.60 31.48 -2.65
N ALA A 849 4.87 31.89 -2.55
CA ALA A 849 5.96 30.97 -2.29
C ALA A 849 5.88 30.32 -0.91
N LEU A 850 5.51 31.10 0.12
CA LEU A 850 5.35 30.62 1.49
C LEU A 850 4.18 29.64 1.61
N VAL A 851 3.02 29.93 1.02
CA VAL A 851 1.89 29.01 1.10
C VAL A 851 2.15 27.69 0.35
N GLN A 852 2.98 27.71 -0.70
CA GLN A 852 3.35 26.49 -1.43
C GLN A 852 4.43 25.65 -0.73
N SER A 853 5.21 26.26 0.17
CA SER A 853 6.23 25.56 0.96
C SER A 853 5.69 24.98 2.28
N LEU A 854 4.52 25.43 2.71
CA LEU A 854 3.83 24.96 3.92
C LEU A 854 2.86 23.81 3.62
N PRO A 855 2.62 22.93 4.61
CA PRO A 855 1.61 21.87 4.49
C PRO A 855 0.19 22.46 4.54
N GLY A 856 -0.75 21.76 3.91
CA GLY A 856 -2.17 22.11 3.94
C GLY A 856 -2.65 22.95 2.74
N PRO A 857 -3.83 23.59 2.85
CA PRO A 857 -4.52 24.17 1.70
C PRO A 857 -3.88 25.48 1.21
N LEU A 858 -3.75 25.62 -0.13
CA LEU A 858 -3.26 26.86 -0.77
C LEU A 858 -4.10 28.09 -0.41
N PHE A 859 -5.37 27.89 -0.06
CA PHE A 859 -6.29 28.93 0.38
C PHE A 859 -5.81 29.67 1.64
N ASN A 860 -4.85 29.11 2.40
CA ASN A 860 -4.24 29.81 3.53
C ASN A 860 -3.47 31.09 3.13
N ILE A 861 -3.23 31.33 1.82
CA ILE A 861 -2.71 32.61 1.33
C ILE A 861 -3.60 33.80 1.73
N SER A 862 -4.91 33.57 1.92
CA SER A 862 -5.83 34.58 2.44
C SER A 862 -5.46 35.08 3.83
N ALA A 863 -4.94 34.21 4.70
CA ALA A 863 -4.46 34.58 6.03
C ALA A 863 -3.26 35.53 5.94
N TYR A 864 -2.31 35.23 5.05
CA TYR A 864 -1.15 36.08 4.77
C TYR A 864 -1.57 37.45 4.23
N LEU A 865 -2.40 37.48 3.17
CA LEU A 865 -2.84 38.73 2.54
C LEU A 865 -3.67 39.59 3.50
N GLY A 866 -4.57 38.97 4.25
CA GLY A 866 -5.37 39.66 5.26
C GLY A 866 -4.51 40.21 6.41
N ALA A 867 -3.53 39.44 6.90
CA ALA A 867 -2.59 39.88 7.91
C ALA A 867 -1.70 41.04 7.45
N LEU A 868 -1.25 41.00 6.20
CA LEU A 868 -0.43 42.04 5.61
C LEU A 868 -1.17 43.40 5.59
N ILE A 869 -2.46 43.40 5.23
CA ILE A 869 -3.26 44.61 5.09
C ILE A 869 -3.75 45.11 6.45
N TYR A 870 -4.50 44.28 7.20
CA TYR A 870 -5.18 44.67 8.46
C TYR A 870 -4.78 43.85 9.70
N GLY A 871 -3.72 43.04 9.65
CA GLY A 871 -3.33 42.20 10.78
C GLY A 871 -4.31 41.06 11.04
N ILE A 872 -4.41 40.60 12.30
CA ILE A 872 -5.26 39.45 12.67
C ILE A 872 -6.73 39.61 12.22
N PRO A 873 -7.39 40.78 12.41
CA PRO A 873 -8.74 40.98 11.89
C PRO A 873 -8.83 40.72 10.39
N GLY A 874 -7.82 41.14 9.63
CA GLY A 874 -7.77 40.89 8.21
C GLY A 874 -7.56 39.43 7.86
N ALA A 875 -6.65 38.73 8.56
CA ALA A 875 -6.43 37.30 8.35
C ALA A 875 -7.71 36.47 8.57
N ILE A 876 -8.48 36.79 9.60
CA ILE A 876 -9.77 36.13 9.91
C ILE A 876 -10.79 36.43 8.79
N VAL A 877 -10.96 37.70 8.44
CA VAL A 877 -11.97 38.13 7.45
C VAL A 877 -11.66 37.57 6.05
N ALA A 878 -10.41 37.65 5.61
CA ALA A 878 -9.98 37.13 4.31
C ALA A 878 -10.12 35.60 4.24
N SER A 879 -9.72 34.87 5.30
CA SER A 879 -9.84 33.42 5.34
C SER A 879 -11.29 32.96 5.38
N THR A 880 -12.14 33.64 6.17
CA THR A 880 -13.58 33.33 6.24
C THR A 880 -14.26 33.64 4.90
N GLY A 881 -13.91 34.76 4.26
CA GLY A 881 -14.37 35.08 2.92
C GLY A 881 -13.96 34.03 1.89
N LEU A 882 -12.72 33.52 1.94
CA LEU A 882 -12.23 32.62 0.91
C LEU A 882 -12.69 31.15 1.10
N PHE A 883 -12.63 30.60 2.31
CA PHE A 883 -13.03 29.22 2.60
C PHE A 883 -14.54 29.07 2.80
N GLY A 884 -15.18 30.08 3.39
CA GLY A 884 -16.58 30.06 3.79
C GLY A 884 -17.57 29.69 2.69
N PRO A 885 -17.62 30.39 1.54
CA PRO A 885 -18.64 30.16 0.52
C PRO A 885 -18.65 28.73 -0.01
N GLY A 886 -17.48 28.16 -0.32
CA GLY A 886 -17.37 26.78 -0.79
C GLY A 886 -17.81 25.76 0.26
N ILE A 887 -17.42 25.93 1.53
CA ILE A 887 -17.82 25.04 2.63
C ILE A 887 -19.33 25.12 2.90
N VAL A 888 -19.88 26.34 2.94
CA VAL A 888 -21.32 26.58 3.15
C VAL A 888 -22.11 25.93 2.01
N LEU A 889 -21.70 26.16 0.77
CA LEU A 889 -22.33 25.57 -0.40
C LEU A 889 -22.22 24.04 -0.40
N PHE A 890 -21.06 23.51 -0.02
CA PHE A 890 -20.83 22.07 0.12
C PHE A 890 -21.78 21.42 1.13
N PHE A 891 -21.87 21.97 2.35
CA PHE A 891 -22.80 21.46 3.37
C PHE A 891 -24.28 21.65 2.98
N GLY A 892 -24.61 22.69 2.22
CA GLY A 892 -25.96 22.92 1.69
C GLY A 892 -26.35 21.94 0.58
N LEU A 893 -25.40 21.57 -0.29
CA LEU A 893 -25.62 20.66 -1.41
C LEU A 893 -25.51 19.19 -1.04
N LEU A 894 -24.73 18.83 -0.02
CA LEU A 894 -24.57 17.45 0.44
C LEU A 894 -25.92 16.73 0.65
N PRO A 895 -26.92 17.28 1.39
CA PRO A 895 -28.23 16.63 1.56
C PRO A 895 -29.12 16.65 0.30
N LEU A 896 -28.77 17.45 -0.72
CA LEU A 896 -29.50 17.55 -1.98
C LEU A 896 -28.91 16.66 -3.07
N TRP A 897 -27.64 16.26 -2.93
CA TRP A 897 -26.87 15.58 -3.95
C TRP A 897 -27.52 14.29 -4.43
N GLU A 898 -28.12 13.52 -3.53
CA GLU A 898 -28.81 12.26 -3.86
C GLU A 898 -29.89 12.43 -4.93
N ARG A 899 -30.58 13.58 -4.96
CA ARG A 899 -31.66 13.87 -5.92
C ARG A 899 -31.17 14.38 -7.27
N VAL A 900 -29.95 14.93 -7.31
CA VAL A 900 -29.42 15.64 -8.48
C VAL A 900 -28.32 14.82 -9.18
N ARG A 901 -27.65 13.91 -8.46
CA ARG A 901 -26.53 13.09 -8.95
C ARG A 901 -26.87 12.14 -10.10
N SER A 902 -28.13 11.76 -10.29
CA SER A 902 -28.56 10.90 -11.40
C SER A 902 -28.69 11.65 -12.74
N ASN A 903 -28.62 12.99 -12.73
CA ASN A 903 -28.81 13.78 -13.94
C ASN A 903 -27.57 13.77 -14.84
N LYS A 904 -27.60 12.95 -15.89
CA LYS A 904 -26.54 12.84 -16.91
C LYS A 904 -26.15 14.18 -17.53
N SER A 905 -27.11 15.08 -17.77
CA SER A 905 -26.83 16.40 -18.37
C SER A 905 -26.00 17.29 -17.43
N LEU A 906 -26.27 17.24 -16.12
CA LEU A 906 -25.49 17.98 -15.15
C LEU A 906 -24.06 17.45 -15.07
N LYS A 907 -23.88 16.13 -15.05
CA LYS A 907 -22.54 15.51 -15.03
C LYS A 907 -21.70 15.93 -16.25
N ILE A 908 -22.30 15.93 -17.44
CA ILE A 908 -21.64 16.38 -18.68
C ILE A 908 -21.28 17.87 -18.60
N PHE A 909 -22.21 18.72 -18.18
CA PHE A 909 -21.98 20.16 -18.02
C PHE A 909 -20.81 20.45 -17.07
N LEU A 910 -20.78 19.79 -15.91
CA LEU A 910 -19.71 19.96 -14.92
C LEU A 910 -18.34 19.51 -15.44
N SER A 911 -18.28 18.51 -16.32
CA SER A 911 -17.03 18.11 -16.97
C SER A 911 -16.44 19.23 -17.84
N GLY A 912 -17.29 19.99 -18.53
CA GLY A 912 -16.86 21.16 -19.31
C GLY A 912 -16.45 22.35 -18.43
N VAL A 913 -17.13 22.56 -17.29
CA VAL A 913 -16.73 23.57 -16.29
C VAL A 913 -15.31 23.26 -15.76
N ASN A 914 -15.03 21.99 -15.44
CA ASN A 914 -13.72 21.55 -14.98
C ASN A 914 -12.62 21.72 -16.04
N ALA A 915 -12.94 21.45 -17.32
CA ALA A 915 -12.02 21.71 -18.43
C ALA A 915 -11.70 23.21 -18.57
N SER A 916 -12.71 24.09 -18.53
CA SER A 916 -12.51 25.54 -18.56
C SER A 916 -11.65 26.03 -17.40
N SER A 917 -11.93 25.57 -16.17
CA SER A 917 -11.13 25.91 -14.99
C SER A 917 -9.64 25.54 -15.17
N THR A 918 -9.37 24.42 -15.83
CA THR A 918 -7.99 24.01 -16.12
C THR A 918 -7.28 24.99 -17.06
N GLY A 919 -8.01 25.54 -18.04
CA GLY A 919 -7.54 26.64 -18.89
C GLY A 919 -7.19 27.92 -18.12
N LEU A 920 -7.98 28.26 -17.09
CA LEU A 920 -7.69 29.41 -16.21
C LEU A 920 -6.33 29.25 -15.52
N ILE A 921 -5.98 28.05 -15.07
CA ILE A 921 -4.68 27.76 -14.41
C ILE A 921 -3.52 27.97 -15.38
N VAL A 922 -3.68 27.52 -16.63
CA VAL A 922 -2.70 27.74 -17.69
C VAL A 922 -2.50 29.24 -17.92
N ALA A 923 -3.58 30.02 -17.98
CA ALA A 923 -3.49 31.48 -18.07
C ALA A 923 -2.77 32.09 -16.85
N SER A 924 -3.02 31.59 -15.63
CA SER A 924 -2.31 32.02 -14.41
C SER A 924 -0.81 31.88 -14.54
N PHE A 925 -0.34 30.77 -15.10
CA PHE A 925 1.08 30.52 -15.24
C PHE A 925 1.75 31.59 -16.09
N PHE A 926 1.20 31.87 -17.28
CA PHE A 926 1.77 32.91 -18.17
C PHE A 926 1.71 34.30 -17.53
N LEU A 927 0.61 34.61 -16.85
CA LEU A 927 0.41 35.85 -16.08
C LEU A 927 1.43 36.04 -14.95
N LEU A 928 1.79 34.94 -14.27
CA LEU A 928 2.75 34.93 -13.17
C LEU A 928 4.18 34.89 -13.66
N TRP A 929 4.44 34.18 -14.76
CA TRP A 929 5.77 34.03 -15.35
C TRP A 929 6.35 35.38 -15.75
N ASP A 930 5.57 36.19 -16.48
CA ASP A 930 5.94 37.55 -16.88
C ASP A 930 6.31 38.44 -15.68
N LYS A 931 5.68 38.20 -14.52
CA LYS A 931 5.88 38.99 -13.29
C LYS A 931 6.97 38.45 -12.36
N ALA A 932 7.43 37.22 -12.54
CA ALA A 932 8.39 36.57 -11.63
C ALA A 932 9.76 36.30 -12.29
N VAL A 933 9.80 36.19 -13.62
CA VAL A 933 10.98 35.74 -14.37
C VAL A 933 11.47 36.87 -15.27
N HIS A 934 12.37 37.70 -14.75
CA HIS A 934 12.90 38.88 -15.46
C HIS A 934 14.30 38.68 -16.06
N SER A 935 15.07 37.72 -15.55
CA SER A 935 16.46 37.45 -15.96
C SER A 935 16.69 35.97 -16.28
N ASN A 936 17.78 35.67 -17.01
CA ASN A 936 18.19 34.29 -17.28
C ASN A 936 18.42 33.49 -15.98
N ALA A 937 18.88 34.14 -14.90
CA ALA A 937 19.03 33.52 -13.59
C ALA A 937 17.68 33.07 -13.01
N ASN A 938 16.66 33.93 -13.05
CA ASN A 938 15.32 33.58 -12.58
C ASN A 938 14.71 32.44 -13.41
N ALA A 939 14.92 32.46 -14.74
CA ALA A 939 14.46 31.39 -15.62
C ALA A 939 15.15 30.04 -15.31
N ALA A 940 16.46 30.06 -15.00
CA ALA A 940 17.19 28.87 -14.59
C ALA A 940 16.68 28.30 -13.26
N VAL A 941 16.39 29.15 -12.27
CA VAL A 941 15.76 28.72 -11.00
C VAL A 941 14.39 28.09 -11.25
N GLY A 942 13.58 28.72 -12.10
CA GLY A 942 12.27 28.20 -12.46
C GLY A 942 12.34 26.83 -13.14
N LEU A 943 13.21 26.69 -14.15
CA LEU A 943 13.43 25.43 -14.86
C LEU A 943 13.94 24.32 -13.92
N ALA A 944 14.93 24.62 -13.09
CA ALA A 944 15.46 23.66 -12.12
C ALA A 944 14.36 23.18 -11.17
N THR A 945 13.53 24.10 -10.66
CA THR A 945 12.40 23.78 -9.78
C THR A 945 11.37 22.90 -10.49
N ALA A 946 11.01 23.23 -11.74
CA ALA A 946 10.07 22.44 -12.54
C ALA A 946 10.60 21.02 -12.80
N LEU A 947 11.90 20.86 -13.10
CA LEU A 947 12.51 19.56 -13.33
C LEU A 947 12.60 18.73 -12.03
N MET A 948 13.00 19.36 -10.92
CA MET A 948 13.03 18.72 -9.60
C MET A 948 11.66 18.11 -9.25
N VAL A 949 10.58 18.90 -9.37
CA VAL A 949 9.24 18.45 -8.97
C VAL A 949 8.58 17.57 -10.05
N GLY A 950 8.74 17.92 -11.32
CA GLY A 950 8.04 17.29 -12.44
C GLY A 950 8.68 16.00 -12.93
N VAL A 951 10.01 15.92 -12.93
CA VAL A 951 10.79 14.81 -13.52
C VAL A 951 11.47 13.97 -12.43
N PHE A 952 12.11 14.62 -11.46
CA PHE A 952 12.85 13.93 -10.40
C PHE A 952 11.99 13.64 -9.15
N HIS A 953 10.71 14.03 -9.17
CA HIS A 953 9.75 13.79 -8.08
C HIS A 953 10.21 14.29 -6.70
N VAL A 954 11.03 15.33 -6.67
CA VAL A 954 11.48 16.00 -5.43
C VAL A 954 10.27 16.67 -4.77
N PRO A 955 10.09 16.56 -3.44
CA PRO A 955 9.04 17.26 -2.71
C PRO A 955 9.05 18.77 -2.97
N THR A 956 7.87 19.35 -3.20
CA THR A 956 7.69 20.77 -3.55
C THR A 956 8.35 21.72 -2.52
N SER A 957 8.26 21.40 -1.23
CA SER A 957 8.88 22.19 -0.15
C SER A 957 10.41 22.26 -0.28
N ILE A 958 11.05 21.13 -0.58
CA ILE A 958 12.49 21.06 -0.82
C ILE A 958 12.85 21.83 -2.09
N ALA A 959 12.08 21.65 -3.16
CA ALA A 959 12.32 22.34 -4.43
C ALA A 959 12.24 23.88 -4.29
N ILE A 960 11.33 24.39 -3.46
CA ILE A 960 11.24 25.83 -3.15
C ILE A 960 12.45 26.32 -2.37
N ILE A 961 12.91 25.57 -1.36
CA ILE A 961 14.10 25.92 -0.57
C ILE A 961 15.35 25.93 -1.46
N VAL A 962 15.53 24.90 -2.28
CA VAL A 962 16.64 24.82 -3.25
C VAL A 962 16.53 25.97 -4.26
N GLY A 963 15.34 26.28 -4.76
CA GLY A 963 15.10 27.41 -5.65
C GLY A 963 15.51 28.75 -5.02
N ALA A 964 15.17 28.98 -3.75
CA ALA A 964 15.59 30.16 -2.99
C ALA A 964 17.12 30.27 -2.88
N ILE A 965 17.79 29.16 -2.52
CA ILE A 965 19.24 29.08 -2.43
C ILE A 965 19.88 29.35 -3.79
N MET A 966 19.37 28.73 -4.86
CA MET A 966 19.88 28.95 -6.22
C MET A 966 19.73 30.41 -6.65
N GLY A 967 18.57 31.03 -6.38
CA GLY A 967 18.36 32.46 -6.69
C GLY A 967 19.31 33.37 -5.93
N PHE A 968 19.55 33.08 -4.65
CA PHE A 968 20.52 33.82 -3.85
C PHE A 968 21.95 33.67 -4.40
N LEU A 969 22.38 32.46 -4.76
CA LEU A 969 23.72 32.23 -5.31
C LEU A 969 23.91 32.89 -6.68
N LEU A 970 22.88 32.89 -7.52
CA LEU A 970 22.95 33.46 -8.86
C LEU A 970 22.88 34.99 -8.86
N SER A 971 22.55 35.63 -7.74
CA SER A 971 22.38 37.08 -7.62
C SER A 971 23.65 37.87 -7.99
N SER A 972 23.48 39.16 -8.28
CA SER A 972 24.55 40.09 -8.64
C SER A 972 25.65 40.23 -7.58
N GLU A 973 25.35 40.00 -6.31
CA GLU A 973 26.31 40.16 -5.20
C GLU A 973 27.12 38.90 -4.89
N VAL A 974 26.66 37.71 -5.29
CA VAL A 974 27.33 36.44 -4.97
C VAL A 974 28.17 35.95 -6.14
N PHE A 975 27.54 35.50 -7.23
CA PHE A 975 28.26 35.01 -8.42
C PHE A 975 28.00 35.84 -9.69
N GLY A 976 26.97 36.69 -9.72
CA GLY A 976 26.67 37.55 -10.86
C GLY A 976 26.36 36.79 -12.15
N LEU A 977 25.85 35.56 -12.06
CA LEU A 977 25.59 34.69 -13.21
C LEU A 977 24.17 34.91 -13.74
N GLY A 978 24.03 34.99 -15.07
CA GLY A 978 22.71 35.02 -15.70
C GLY A 978 21.87 36.29 -15.44
N GLN A 979 22.50 37.38 -15.00
CA GLN A 979 21.82 38.66 -14.68
C GLN A 979 21.38 39.47 -15.93
N ARG A 980 21.39 38.85 -17.11
CA ARG A 980 20.87 39.49 -18.33
C ARG A 980 19.35 39.44 -18.28
N ASP A 981 18.74 40.62 -18.26
CA ASP A 981 17.28 40.76 -18.29
C ASP A 981 16.70 40.43 -19.67
N PHE A 982 15.47 39.92 -19.69
CA PHE A 982 14.74 39.61 -20.92
C PHE A 982 14.25 40.87 -21.65
N CYS A 983 14.03 41.96 -20.91
CA CYS A 983 13.68 43.26 -21.45
C CYS A 983 14.83 44.24 -21.16
N GLY A 984 15.81 44.28 -22.07
CA GLY A 984 16.88 45.29 -22.09
C GLY A 984 16.52 46.48 -22.97
#